data_AF-D8TJP4-F1
#
_entry.id   AF-D8TJP4-F1
#
_cell.length_a   1.000
_cell.length_b   1.000
_cell.length_c   1.000
_cell.angle_alpha   90.00
_cell.angle_beta   90.00
_cell.angle_gamma   90.00
#
_symmetry.space_group_name_H-M   'P 1'
#
loop_
_entity.id
_entity.type
_entity.pdbx_description
1 polymer ?
#
loop_
_entity_poly.entity_id
_entity_poly.type
_entity_poly.pdbx_seq_one_letter_code
_entity_poly.pdbx_strand_id
1 'polypeptide(L)'
;MQPDLKLPKPRYRAAPNKPALTTLITAPEPPSFTASQLGPYMYSALPSLDSTALFSLLSELVFNNSAVNAHLLAKYGLTFGTSVDPVASLYMDTAFLGNTLYLLIPYSTSFNCSSLSSVLAATLRSPLALNLLNTPVSCLNVIVSDQPSVSAMDRTVYCGFWQAGCNGTSVTNEYPVSYEFYNATSTSVSFGLYYNGTGTDQNGRPPEYLRLASELSGAMLKNALGGNTTLANAARLLGNMAMPKQSSKLQLDLSSLLGPLFYTWVVQMLLPTFLQLLVYEKEKRLRMMMKMHGLGDGAYWLVTYLWYLMLYIVYMIIFIVFGAGVGLEVFRRSNMGVQIIFYFLFGNNMIAMAFMLSSLFSSYRTSTVVAFLYVFATGLLGELLFKTFMEDNESWMFFVEWVPAFALYRGLWEMSQYAFLGVYQGSRGLDFARLSDEGCGMRATWGIFVVEWAIFMVLGWYLEQVLSSGTGIRRHPLYFLKCCMPRRKAHGGGGGSDSLRLTPGEREDVRAERMRVEMLTEEEAAAKPIVVRNLRKVYPPLDGGKPKVAVRTLTMAIERGECFGLLGPNGAGKSTSINMLTGFLEPSSGSALIEGLDITSQMPKIYSLMGVCPQHDLLWEQLTAEEHLLFYGRLKGLKGAELSNAVTVALKSVNLFNGGVGQKQARKYSGGMKRRLSVAISFIGNPQVVYLDEPSTGLDPASRRNLWDVVRANKDGRAIILTTHSMEEAEILCDRLGIFVDGQLVCIGNPREITSRYAGYLVFTITVGPGHEDAAKAFVAHMSPNSRLTYALGGTFKYELPTADVSLSAVFDAMATAKTQMQVLDWGVANATLEEVFIKFARQIGAETNDQ
;
A
#
# COMPACT_ATOMS: atom_id res chain seq x y z
N MET A 1 -33.96 46.39 61.66
CA MET A 1 -35.28 46.46 60.98
C MET A 1 -35.52 45.16 60.23
N GLN A 2 -36.78 44.71 60.15
CA GLN A 2 -37.35 43.76 59.17
C GLN A 2 -38.63 44.44 58.64
N PRO A 3 -39.07 44.18 57.39
CA PRO A 3 -39.67 42.90 56.91
C PRO A 3 -38.75 42.16 55.90
N ASP A 4 -38.86 40.85 55.58
CA ASP A 4 -39.93 40.03 54.95
C ASP A 4 -40.23 40.42 53.48
N LEU A 5 -40.58 39.55 52.49
CA LEU A 5 -40.92 38.10 52.36
C LEU A 5 -40.80 37.71 50.84
N LYS A 6 -40.89 36.47 50.27
CA LYS A 6 -40.24 35.13 50.37
C LYS A 6 -40.52 34.36 49.04
N LEU A 7 -39.59 33.59 48.44
CA LEU A 7 -39.88 32.54 47.41
C LEU A 7 -38.76 31.45 47.39
N PRO A 8 -38.98 30.22 46.85
CA PRO A 8 -38.17 29.02 47.18
C PRO A 8 -37.07 28.59 46.18
N LYS A 9 -36.25 27.64 46.66
CA LYS A 9 -35.05 27.05 46.03
C LYS A 9 -35.32 26.23 44.75
N PRO A 10 -34.46 26.31 43.72
CA PRO A 10 -34.09 25.15 42.89
C PRO A 10 -33.31 24.13 43.74
N ARG A 11 -33.45 22.83 43.47
CA ARG A 11 -32.85 21.77 44.32
C ARG A 11 -31.42 21.44 43.89
N TYR A 12 -30.59 21.09 44.89
CA TYR A 12 -29.22 20.55 44.82
C TYR A 12 -28.10 21.50 44.36
N ARG A 13 -27.21 21.85 45.30
CA ARG A 13 -25.75 21.82 45.15
C ARG A 13 -25.10 21.62 46.52
N ALA A 14 -23.81 21.28 46.54
CA ALA A 14 -23.20 20.50 47.61
C ALA A 14 -23.20 21.18 48.98
N ALA A 15 -23.57 20.43 50.02
CA ALA A 15 -23.11 20.69 51.37
C ALA A 15 -21.63 20.23 51.50
N PRO A 16 -20.81 20.87 52.35
CA PRO A 16 -19.45 20.43 52.60
C PRO A 16 -19.46 19.09 53.35
N ASN A 17 -19.28 18.00 52.61
CA ASN A 17 -18.99 16.71 53.21
C ASN A 17 -17.57 16.80 53.79
N LYS A 18 -17.44 16.81 55.12
CA LYS A 18 -16.14 16.91 55.79
C LYS A 18 -15.22 15.78 55.29
N PRO A 19 -14.04 16.06 54.73
CA PRO A 19 -13.08 14.99 54.44
C PRO A 19 -12.66 14.36 55.76
N ALA A 20 -12.70 13.02 55.83
CA ALA A 20 -12.40 12.26 57.04
C ALA A 20 -10.89 12.15 57.32
N LEU A 21 -10.19 13.29 57.35
CA LEU A 21 -8.75 13.40 57.62
C LEU A 21 -8.45 14.12 58.94
N THR A 22 -9.46 14.56 59.69
CA THR A 22 -9.33 15.20 61.02
C THR A 22 -9.27 14.21 62.18
N THR A 23 -9.00 12.92 61.91
CA THR A 23 -9.03 11.82 62.89
C THR A 23 -7.65 11.31 63.32
N LEU A 24 -6.56 11.91 62.82
CA LEU A 24 -5.19 11.46 63.09
C LEU A 24 -4.34 12.40 63.97
N ILE A 25 -4.86 13.55 64.40
CA ILE A 25 -4.21 14.43 65.39
C ILE A 25 -5.25 14.88 66.42
N THR A 26 -5.45 14.07 67.45
CA THR A 26 -6.16 14.48 68.68
C THR A 26 -5.14 14.99 69.69
N ALA A 27 -5.02 16.31 69.80
CA ALA A 27 -4.32 16.98 70.90
C ALA A 27 -5.34 17.83 71.69
N PRO A 28 -5.24 17.92 73.03
CA PRO A 28 -6.15 18.73 73.83
C PRO A 28 -5.94 20.23 73.58
N GLU A 29 -7.01 21.01 73.70
CA GLU A 29 -7.02 22.45 73.40
C GLU A 29 -6.13 23.26 74.38
N PRO A 30 -5.11 23.99 73.89
CA PRO A 30 -4.50 25.10 74.61
C PRO A 30 -5.39 26.35 74.52
N PRO A 31 -5.18 27.39 75.37
CA PRO A 31 -5.96 28.62 75.30
C PRO A 31 -5.82 29.31 73.94
N SER A 32 -6.95 29.64 73.33
CA SER A 32 -7.02 30.25 72.00
C SER A 32 -6.61 31.72 72.00
N PHE A 33 -5.58 32.05 71.24
CA PHE A 33 -5.38 33.42 70.77
C PHE A 33 -6.38 33.70 69.64
N THR A 34 -7.04 34.86 69.71
CA THR A 34 -7.96 35.33 68.68
C THR A 34 -7.18 36.00 67.53
N ALA A 35 -7.72 35.97 66.31
CA ALA A 35 -7.02 36.52 65.13
C ALA A 35 -6.64 38.01 65.30
N SER A 36 -7.49 38.77 66.00
CA SER A 36 -7.26 40.17 66.39
C SER A 36 -6.05 40.40 67.30
N GLN A 37 -5.48 39.35 67.91
CA GLN A 37 -4.25 39.42 68.71
C GLN A 37 -2.98 39.14 67.88
N LEU A 38 -3.10 38.51 66.70
CA LEU A 38 -1.99 38.28 65.77
C LEU A 38 -1.85 39.39 64.72
N GLY A 39 -2.96 40.03 64.35
CA GLY A 39 -2.97 41.20 63.47
C GLY A 39 -1.91 42.26 63.84
N PRO A 40 -1.86 42.76 65.09
CA PRO A 40 -0.87 43.75 65.51
C PRO A 40 0.58 43.32 65.25
N TYR A 41 0.96 42.07 65.53
CA TYR A 41 2.35 41.62 65.45
C TYR A 41 2.90 41.52 64.04
N MET A 42 2.09 41.12 63.04
CA MET A 42 2.56 41.12 61.64
C MET A 42 2.71 42.53 61.06
N TYR A 43 1.90 43.50 61.53
CA TYR A 43 2.00 44.89 61.09
C TYR A 43 3.08 45.66 61.88
N SER A 44 3.32 45.29 63.14
CA SER A 44 4.37 45.87 64.00
C SER A 44 5.74 45.21 63.86
N ALA A 45 5.92 44.29 62.91
CA ALA A 45 7.24 43.77 62.55
C ALA A 45 8.05 44.75 61.68
N LEU A 46 7.38 45.62 60.93
CA LEU A 46 7.98 46.60 59.99
C LEU A 46 8.53 47.91 60.62
N PRO A 47 8.00 48.48 61.71
CA PRO A 47 8.46 49.79 62.24
C PRO A 47 9.89 49.82 62.79
N SER A 48 10.56 48.67 62.95
CA SER A 48 11.91 48.56 63.49
C SER A 48 12.91 47.85 62.56
N LEU A 49 12.62 47.74 61.25
CA LEU A 49 13.68 47.44 60.29
C LEU A 49 14.47 48.72 60.00
N ASP A 50 15.65 48.82 60.60
CA ASP A 50 16.73 49.62 60.03
C ASP A 50 16.94 49.23 58.55
N SER A 51 17.45 50.17 57.75
CA SER A 51 17.70 49.95 56.32
C SER A 51 18.63 48.75 56.05
N THR A 52 19.46 48.38 57.03
CA THR A 52 20.34 47.20 57.03
C THR A 52 19.59 45.87 57.16
N ALA A 53 18.45 45.82 57.86
CA ALA A 53 17.64 44.61 58.03
C ALA A 53 16.73 44.36 56.81
N LEU A 54 16.21 45.42 56.19
CA LEU A 54 15.52 45.30 54.90
C LEU A 54 16.52 44.84 53.81
N PHE A 55 17.74 45.39 53.85
CA PHE A 55 18.86 44.98 53.00
C PHE A 55 19.27 43.52 53.23
N SER A 56 19.36 43.03 54.48
CA SER A 56 19.70 41.62 54.71
C SER A 56 18.67 40.69 54.11
N LEU A 57 17.37 40.95 54.32
CA LEU A 57 16.28 40.13 53.78
C LEU A 57 16.24 40.13 52.24
N LEU A 58 16.49 41.27 51.59
CA LEU A 58 16.66 41.35 50.13
C LEU A 58 17.94 40.66 49.65
N SER A 59 19.04 40.73 50.41
CA SER A 59 20.29 40.06 50.06
C SER A 59 20.22 38.54 50.20
N GLU A 60 19.46 38.01 51.17
CA GLU A 60 19.23 36.57 51.29
C GLU A 60 18.40 36.02 50.14
N LEU A 61 17.37 36.75 49.71
CA LEU A 61 16.54 36.42 48.55
C LEU A 61 17.31 36.43 47.21
N VAL A 62 18.40 37.21 47.10
CA VAL A 62 19.12 37.42 45.82
C VAL A 62 20.49 36.74 45.76
N PHE A 63 21.22 36.58 46.89
CA PHE A 63 22.63 36.21 46.87
C PHE A 63 23.03 34.97 47.70
N ASN A 64 22.26 34.54 48.72
CA ASN A 64 22.69 33.45 49.62
C ASN A 64 22.56 32.02 49.06
N ASN A 65 22.17 31.83 47.80
CA ASN A 65 22.24 30.55 47.08
C ASN A 65 23.24 30.63 45.90
N SER A 66 24.51 30.84 46.25
CA SER A 66 25.63 31.11 45.35
C SER A 66 26.11 29.90 44.52
N ALA A 67 25.22 29.33 43.70
CA ALA A 67 25.55 28.33 42.68
C ALA A 67 24.57 28.28 41.49
N VAL A 68 23.29 28.64 41.67
CA VAL A 68 22.23 28.44 40.66
C VAL A 68 22.14 29.62 39.69
N ASN A 69 23.21 29.85 38.95
CA ASN A 69 23.34 30.96 37.99
C ASN A 69 22.30 30.91 36.87
N ALA A 70 21.62 32.04 36.62
CA ALA A 70 20.98 32.54 35.38
C ALA A 70 20.09 31.60 34.52
N HIS A 71 20.53 30.40 34.20
CA HIS A 71 19.88 29.42 33.33
C HIS A 71 18.48 29.01 33.82
N LEU A 72 18.21 29.18 35.13
CA LEU A 72 16.90 28.94 35.73
C LEU A 72 15.90 30.07 35.41
N LEU A 73 16.33 31.34 35.45
CA LEU A 73 15.48 32.51 35.22
C LEU A 73 14.99 32.56 33.76
N ALA A 74 15.87 32.22 32.81
CA ALA A 74 15.53 32.05 31.39
C ALA A 74 14.52 30.90 31.13
N LYS A 75 14.26 30.03 32.12
CA LYS A 75 13.28 28.94 32.05
C LYS A 75 11.96 29.25 32.80
N TYR A 76 11.87 30.43 33.43
CA TYR A 76 10.70 30.92 34.19
C TYR A 76 10.35 32.37 33.78
N GLY A 77 10.29 32.64 32.46
CA GLY A 77 9.66 33.83 31.87
C GLY A 77 10.26 35.22 32.14
N LEU A 78 11.21 35.34 33.09
CA LEU A 78 11.67 36.64 33.60
C LEU A 78 12.83 37.23 32.78
N THR A 79 12.48 37.87 31.65
CA THR A 79 13.37 38.79 30.92
C THR A 79 13.12 40.24 31.31
N PHE A 80 14.17 40.97 31.71
CA PHE A 80 14.12 42.44 31.70
C PHE A 80 14.13 42.95 30.25
N GLY A 81 13.32 43.97 29.97
CA GLY A 81 12.77 44.22 28.63
C GLY A 81 13.78 44.46 27.50
N THR A 82 13.54 43.76 26.39
CA THR A 82 14.05 44.07 25.04
C THR A 82 12.90 43.94 24.03
N SER A 83 13.00 44.60 22.88
CA SER A 83 11.86 44.83 21.98
C SER A 83 11.71 43.76 20.88
N VAL A 84 11.35 42.52 21.26
CA VAL A 84 10.86 41.46 20.34
C VAL A 84 9.81 40.61 21.06
N ASP A 85 8.71 40.27 20.38
CA ASP A 85 7.52 39.63 20.99
C ASP A 85 7.69 38.12 21.27
N PRO A 86 7.30 37.64 22.48
CA PRO A 86 7.12 36.21 22.76
C PRO A 86 5.66 35.78 22.54
N VAL A 87 5.44 34.72 21.75
CA VAL A 87 4.09 34.20 21.45
C VAL A 87 3.56 33.30 22.59
N ALA A 88 3.13 33.93 23.68
CA ALA A 88 2.24 33.35 24.69
C ALA A 88 1.47 34.49 25.37
N SER A 89 0.13 34.38 25.49
CA SER A 89 -0.73 35.47 25.96
C SER A 89 -0.57 35.77 27.46
N LEU A 90 0.34 36.69 27.78
CA LEU A 90 0.56 37.22 29.12
C LEU A 90 -0.57 38.17 29.53
N TYR A 91 -1.41 37.73 30.47
CA TYR A 91 -2.37 38.60 31.16
C TYR A 91 -1.66 39.41 32.27
N MET A 92 -0.92 40.45 31.88
CA MET A 92 -0.60 41.58 32.77
C MET A 92 -1.66 42.67 32.60
N ASP A 93 -2.01 43.33 33.70
CA ASP A 93 -2.82 44.55 33.61
C ASP A 93 -2.00 45.70 33.00
N THR A 94 -2.64 46.51 32.17
CA THR A 94 -2.00 47.66 31.49
C THR A 94 -1.45 48.70 32.46
N ALA A 95 -1.95 48.76 33.70
CA ALA A 95 -1.44 49.61 34.77
C ALA A 95 0.05 49.38 35.11
N PHE A 96 0.60 48.20 34.83
CA PHE A 96 1.99 47.84 35.15
C PHE A 96 2.96 47.90 33.97
N LEU A 97 2.51 48.25 32.77
CA LEU A 97 3.34 48.38 31.57
C LEU A 97 4.03 49.77 31.48
N GLY A 98 4.94 50.05 32.43
CA GLY A 98 5.72 51.29 32.45
C GLY A 98 7.14 51.13 32.98
N ASN A 99 8.03 52.08 32.67
CA ASN A 99 9.44 52.10 33.10
C ASN A 99 9.64 52.44 34.60
N THR A 100 8.66 52.13 35.45
CA THR A 100 8.57 52.51 36.85
C THR A 100 8.55 51.25 37.71
N LEU A 101 9.44 51.15 38.69
CA LEU A 101 9.54 49.98 39.57
C LEU A 101 8.59 50.16 40.76
N TYR A 102 7.47 49.46 40.74
CA TYR A 102 6.43 49.57 41.77
C TYR A 102 6.75 48.70 43.00
N LEU A 103 6.63 49.29 44.20
CA LEU A 103 7.00 48.65 45.45
C LEU A 103 5.84 48.73 46.46
N LEU A 104 5.31 47.57 46.84
CA LEU A 104 4.09 47.44 47.63
C LEU A 104 4.38 47.58 49.13
N ILE A 105 3.75 48.54 49.80
CA ILE A 105 3.97 48.86 51.23
C ILE A 105 2.62 48.84 51.96
N PRO A 106 2.46 48.19 53.13
CA PRO A 106 1.21 48.21 53.87
C PRO A 106 0.89 49.61 54.42
N TYR A 107 -0.41 49.96 54.42
CA TYR A 107 -0.93 51.31 54.72
C TYR A 107 -0.52 51.94 56.08
N SER A 108 0.10 51.18 56.99
CA SER A 108 0.43 51.60 58.36
C SER A 108 1.88 52.10 58.59
N THR A 109 2.73 52.23 57.56
CA THR A 109 4.12 52.70 57.73
C THR A 109 4.45 53.94 56.89
N SER A 110 5.05 54.95 57.54
CA SER A 110 5.52 56.19 56.90
C SER A 110 6.90 56.00 56.25
N PHE A 111 7.02 55.04 55.33
CA PHE A 111 8.28 54.69 54.69
C PHE A 111 8.63 55.65 53.55
N ASN A 112 9.76 56.36 53.64
CA ASN A 112 10.11 57.39 52.67
C ASN A 112 10.82 56.80 51.43
N CYS A 113 10.02 56.53 50.39
CA CYS A 113 10.40 55.83 49.15
C CYS A 113 11.69 56.35 48.48
N SER A 114 11.99 57.65 48.58
CA SER A 114 13.14 58.29 47.92
C SER A 114 14.51 57.93 48.51
N SER A 115 14.55 57.31 49.69
CA SER A 115 15.81 56.83 50.29
C SER A 115 16.32 55.54 49.62
N LEU A 116 15.40 54.68 49.16
CA LEU A 116 15.72 53.34 48.68
C LEU A 116 16.53 53.35 47.37
N SER A 117 16.22 54.30 46.47
CA SER A 117 16.96 54.49 45.21
C SER A 117 18.44 54.83 45.45
N SER A 118 18.75 55.65 46.46
CA SER A 118 20.13 55.99 46.82
C SER A 118 20.91 54.81 47.43
N VAL A 119 20.22 53.90 48.12
CA VAL A 119 20.81 52.68 48.70
C VAL A 119 21.08 51.62 47.63
N LEU A 120 20.16 51.43 46.66
CA LEU A 120 20.44 50.61 45.48
C LEU A 120 21.62 51.19 44.67
N ALA A 121 21.64 52.51 44.45
CA ALA A 121 22.68 53.18 43.68
C ALA A 121 24.09 53.02 44.28
N ALA A 122 24.22 52.99 45.61
CA ALA A 122 25.50 52.84 46.30
C ALA A 122 26.10 51.43 46.21
N THR A 123 25.28 50.40 45.97
CA THR A 123 25.65 48.98 46.14
C THR A 123 25.78 48.20 44.82
N LEU A 124 25.09 48.63 43.76
CA LEU A 124 25.02 47.92 42.47
C LEU A 124 26.28 48.11 41.58
N ARG A 125 27.42 47.55 41.98
CA ARG A 125 28.69 47.59 41.21
C ARG A 125 28.83 46.43 40.19
N SER A 126 27.84 46.23 39.33
CA SER A 126 27.94 45.32 38.18
C SER A 126 27.42 45.98 36.90
N PRO A 127 27.99 45.68 35.71
CA PRO A 127 27.69 46.44 34.48
C PRO A 127 26.25 46.26 33.97
N LEU A 128 25.58 45.15 34.32
CA LEU A 128 24.17 44.91 34.01
C LEU A 128 23.21 45.78 34.84
N ALA A 129 23.65 46.33 35.98
CA ALA A 129 22.79 47.09 36.88
C ALA A 129 22.65 48.58 36.52
N LEU A 130 23.48 49.13 35.63
CA LEU A 130 23.42 50.56 35.27
C LEU A 130 22.07 50.99 34.65
N ASN A 131 21.34 50.09 33.99
CA ASN A 131 20.03 50.42 33.42
C ASN A 131 18.92 50.51 34.49
N LEU A 132 19.09 49.87 35.66
CA LEU A 132 18.15 49.94 36.80
C LEU A 132 18.38 51.16 37.70
N LEU A 133 19.54 51.82 37.57
CA LEU A 133 19.89 53.02 38.35
C LEU A 133 19.04 54.26 38.01
N ASN A 134 18.41 54.28 36.83
CA ASN A 134 17.61 55.41 36.32
C ASN A 134 16.09 55.16 36.28
N THR A 135 15.61 53.98 36.65
CA THR A 135 14.16 53.71 36.69
C THR A 135 13.54 54.28 37.97
N PRO A 136 12.52 55.16 37.90
CA PRO A 136 11.87 55.68 39.10
C PRO A 136 11.21 54.55 39.90
N VAL A 137 11.44 54.54 41.23
CA VAL A 137 10.75 53.64 42.16
C VAL A 137 9.51 54.33 42.69
N SER A 138 8.36 53.67 42.64
CA SER A 138 7.07 54.23 43.10
C SER A 138 6.43 53.31 44.13
N CYS A 139 6.20 53.83 45.33
CA CYS A 139 5.63 53.06 46.43
C CYS A 139 4.09 53.08 46.37
N LEU A 140 3.47 51.91 46.35
CA LEU A 140 2.02 51.71 46.30
C LEU A 140 1.51 51.19 47.65
N ASN A 141 0.53 51.89 48.23
CA ASN A 141 -0.02 51.55 49.54
C ASN A 141 -1.05 50.40 49.43
N VAL A 142 -0.70 49.25 50.01
CA VAL A 142 -1.58 48.07 50.08
C VAL A 142 -2.65 48.27 51.15
N ILE A 143 -3.91 48.26 50.73
CA ILE A 143 -5.08 48.24 51.60
C ILE A 143 -5.39 46.79 51.96
N VAL A 144 -5.17 46.40 53.21
CA VAL A 144 -5.56 45.08 53.72
C VAL A 144 -6.93 45.19 54.39
N SER A 145 -7.83 44.26 54.09
CA SER A 145 -9.18 44.19 54.67
C SER A 145 -9.31 42.95 55.55
N ASP A 146 -9.45 43.16 56.86
CA ASP A 146 -9.76 42.10 57.80
C ASP A 146 -11.27 41.76 57.76
N GLN A 147 -11.61 40.47 57.85
CA GLN A 147 -12.96 39.96 57.52
C GLN A 147 -13.45 38.99 58.60
N PRO A 148 -14.63 39.23 59.21
CA PRO A 148 -15.06 38.52 60.43
C PRO A 148 -15.54 37.08 60.21
N SER A 149 -15.60 36.60 58.96
CA SER A 149 -15.91 35.20 58.63
C SER A 149 -15.39 34.83 57.24
N VAL A 150 -15.14 33.53 57.03
CA VAL A 150 -14.79 32.96 55.71
C VAL A 150 -15.83 33.35 54.64
N SER A 151 -17.11 33.36 55.00
CA SER A 151 -18.21 33.76 54.10
C SER A 151 -18.29 35.26 53.80
N ALA A 152 -17.62 36.11 54.59
CA ALA A 152 -17.40 37.52 54.28
C ALA A 152 -16.13 37.68 53.42
N MET A 153 -15.07 36.93 53.71
CA MET A 153 -13.86 36.86 52.89
C MET A 153 -14.18 36.43 51.45
N ASP A 154 -14.94 35.34 51.26
CA ASP A 154 -15.43 34.86 49.95
C ASP A 154 -16.17 35.97 49.19
N ARG A 155 -17.12 36.67 49.84
CA ARG A 155 -17.89 37.74 49.21
C ARG A 155 -17.03 38.92 48.78
N THR A 156 -15.98 39.22 49.53
CA THR A 156 -15.07 40.33 49.26
C THR A 156 -14.09 39.99 48.13
N VAL A 157 -13.58 38.75 48.08
CA VAL A 157 -12.63 38.25 47.06
C VAL A 157 -13.31 37.95 45.72
N TYR A 158 -14.54 37.41 45.70
CA TYR A 158 -15.27 37.09 44.46
C TYR A 158 -16.21 38.23 44.01
N CYS A 159 -16.04 39.42 44.56
CA CYS A 159 -16.87 40.60 44.30
C CYS A 159 -16.71 41.12 42.87
N GLY A 160 -17.81 41.21 42.13
CA GLY A 160 -17.83 41.66 40.73
C GLY A 160 -17.53 40.58 39.69
N PHE A 161 -17.09 39.38 40.09
CA PHE A 161 -16.89 38.26 39.16
C PHE A 161 -18.25 37.71 38.66
N TRP A 162 -18.29 37.02 37.51
CA TRP A 162 -19.53 36.74 36.75
C TRP A 162 -20.79 36.43 37.60
N GLN A 163 -21.79 37.32 37.51
CA GLN A 163 -23.07 37.34 38.27
C GLN A 163 -23.01 37.61 39.79
N ALA A 164 -21.82 37.76 40.40
CA ALA A 164 -21.66 38.23 41.78
C ALA A 164 -21.67 39.77 41.88
N GLY A 165 -22.83 40.39 41.62
CA GLY A 165 -22.98 41.84 41.68
C GLY A 165 -22.90 42.40 43.11
N CYS A 166 -21.84 43.16 43.40
CA CYS A 166 -21.69 43.92 44.64
C CYS A 166 -22.31 45.32 44.49
N ASN A 167 -23.31 45.68 45.29
CA ASN A 167 -23.91 47.02 45.36
C ASN A 167 -24.27 47.68 44.01
N GLY A 168 -24.49 46.90 42.95
CA GLY A 168 -24.87 47.38 41.62
C GLY A 168 -23.71 47.81 40.70
N THR A 169 -22.45 47.70 41.10
CA THR A 169 -21.29 47.98 40.23
C THR A 169 -20.76 46.70 39.56
N SER A 170 -20.28 46.84 38.33
CA SER A 170 -19.65 45.77 37.53
C SER A 170 -18.12 45.78 37.61
N VAL A 171 -17.55 46.47 38.61
CA VAL A 171 -16.10 46.54 38.85
C VAL A 171 -15.73 45.37 39.76
N THR A 172 -14.71 44.61 39.37
CA THR A 172 -14.13 43.53 40.18
C THR A 172 -13.30 44.10 41.32
N ASN A 173 -13.41 43.53 42.53
CA ASN A 173 -12.43 43.80 43.57
C ASN A 173 -11.16 42.98 43.30
N GLU A 174 -10.04 43.67 43.07
CA GLU A 174 -8.75 43.04 42.81
C GLU A 174 -8.04 42.64 44.11
N TYR A 175 -8.59 41.65 44.82
CA TYR A 175 -7.90 40.95 45.91
C TYR A 175 -7.23 39.68 45.33
N PRO A 176 -5.92 39.70 45.03
CA PRO A 176 -5.27 38.59 44.31
C PRO A 176 -5.10 37.33 45.17
N VAL A 177 -4.97 37.51 46.49
CA VAL A 177 -4.73 36.46 47.49
C VAL A 177 -5.44 36.85 48.79
N SER A 178 -5.98 35.86 49.51
CA SER A 178 -6.49 36.00 50.88
C SER A 178 -6.02 34.85 51.78
N TYR A 179 -6.03 35.09 53.10
CA TYR A 179 -5.41 34.21 54.10
C TYR A 179 -6.40 33.87 55.21
N GLU A 180 -6.61 32.58 55.47
CA GLU A 180 -7.44 32.08 56.59
C GLU A 180 -6.53 31.42 57.65
N PHE A 181 -6.48 31.96 58.87
CA PHE A 181 -5.64 31.41 59.93
C PHE A 181 -6.41 30.36 60.75
N TYR A 182 -6.01 29.10 60.64
CA TYR A 182 -6.72 27.96 61.24
C TYR A 182 -6.33 27.70 62.70
N ASN A 183 -5.04 27.85 63.04
CA ASN A 183 -4.52 27.64 64.39
C ASN A 183 -3.18 28.37 64.55
N ALA A 184 -2.93 28.93 65.73
CA ALA A 184 -1.68 29.57 66.08
C ALA A 184 -1.29 29.22 67.52
N THR A 185 -0.11 28.62 67.64
CA THR A 185 0.55 28.26 68.89
C THR A 185 1.91 28.95 68.96
N SER A 186 2.56 28.96 70.13
CA SER A 186 3.89 29.57 70.31
C SER A 186 5.02 28.92 69.50
N THR A 187 4.76 27.81 68.80
CA THR A 187 5.74 27.06 67.99
C THR A 187 5.29 26.73 66.57
N SER A 188 4.01 26.96 66.22
CA SER A 188 3.48 26.72 64.87
C SER A 188 2.25 27.55 64.55
N VAL A 189 2.19 28.07 63.31
CA VAL A 189 1.05 28.81 62.75
C VAL A 189 0.61 28.11 61.46
N SER A 190 -0.68 27.78 61.38
CA SER A 190 -1.29 27.09 60.24
C SER A 190 -2.31 28.00 59.58
N PHE A 191 -2.15 28.25 58.28
CA PHE A 191 -3.06 29.08 57.49
C PHE A 191 -3.35 28.48 56.11
N GLY A 192 -4.53 28.77 55.58
CA GLY A 192 -4.93 28.52 54.20
C GLY A 192 -4.69 29.76 53.35
N LEU A 193 -4.19 29.55 52.13
CA LEU A 193 -4.03 30.60 51.12
C LEU A 193 -5.07 30.37 50.01
N TYR A 194 -5.95 31.34 49.82
CA TYR A 194 -6.99 31.34 48.79
C TYR A 194 -6.67 32.37 47.72
N TYR A 195 -7.02 32.06 46.47
CA TYR A 195 -6.74 32.92 45.32
C TYR A 195 -7.69 32.64 44.16
N ASN A 196 -7.80 33.58 43.22
CA ASN A 196 -8.57 33.36 42.01
C ASN A 196 -7.81 32.47 41.01
N GLY A 197 -8.30 31.24 40.80
CA GLY A 197 -7.71 30.26 39.90
C GLY A 197 -8.14 30.36 38.43
N THR A 198 -8.93 31.36 38.01
CA THR A 198 -9.42 31.43 36.61
C THR A 198 -8.38 31.84 35.57
N GLY A 199 -7.19 32.28 36.00
CA GLY A 199 -6.05 32.62 35.13
C GLY A 199 -5.03 31.50 34.92
N THR A 200 -5.32 30.25 35.30
CA THR A 200 -4.41 29.12 35.03
C THR A 200 -4.22 28.88 33.53
N ASP A 201 -3.01 28.52 33.10
CA ASP A 201 -2.77 28.10 31.71
C ASP A 201 -3.56 26.82 31.35
N GLN A 202 -3.62 26.44 30.07
CA GLN A 202 -4.36 25.27 29.60
C GLN A 202 -3.89 23.95 30.27
N ASN A 203 -2.62 23.89 30.70
CA ASN A 203 -2.03 22.79 31.46
C ASN A 203 -2.35 22.82 32.96
N GLY A 204 -3.16 23.79 33.42
CA GLY A 204 -3.64 23.90 34.80
C GLY A 204 -2.61 24.42 35.81
N ARG A 205 -1.51 25.03 35.36
CA ARG A 205 -0.51 25.62 36.26
C ARG A 205 -1.01 26.97 36.80
N PRO A 206 -0.80 27.30 38.10
CA PRO A 206 -1.11 28.62 38.62
C PRO A 206 -0.15 29.67 38.02
N PRO A 207 -0.59 30.94 37.84
CA PRO A 207 0.26 32.01 37.34
C PRO A 207 1.55 32.20 38.16
N GLU A 208 2.65 32.55 37.50
CA GLU A 208 3.96 32.67 38.16
C GLU A 208 4.01 33.81 39.19
N TYR A 209 3.29 34.91 38.95
CA TYR A 209 3.14 36.00 39.94
C TYR A 209 2.57 35.50 41.28
N LEU A 210 1.75 34.44 41.24
CA LEU A 210 1.03 33.91 42.39
C LEU A 210 1.90 32.96 43.23
N ARG A 211 2.85 32.27 42.59
CA ARG A 211 3.96 31.59 43.27
C ARG A 211 4.85 32.61 43.98
N LEU A 212 5.23 33.69 43.29
CA LEU A 212 6.06 34.75 43.84
C LEU A 212 5.43 35.39 45.09
N ALA A 213 4.13 35.70 45.03
CA ALA A 213 3.36 36.20 46.18
C ALA A 213 3.32 35.19 47.35
N SER A 214 3.15 33.90 47.06
CA SER A 214 3.17 32.84 48.09
C SER A 214 4.53 32.75 48.79
N GLU A 215 5.65 32.81 48.06
CA GLU A 215 7.01 32.73 48.63
C GLU A 215 7.37 34.01 49.40
N LEU A 216 7.00 35.19 48.90
CA LEU A 216 7.11 36.46 49.63
C LEU A 216 6.34 36.42 50.96
N SER A 217 5.09 35.93 50.97
CA SER A 217 4.31 35.83 52.20
C SER A 217 4.93 34.85 53.20
N GLY A 218 5.51 33.73 52.73
CA GLY A 218 6.27 32.79 53.55
C GLY A 218 7.54 33.40 54.15
N ALA A 219 8.28 34.21 53.39
CA ALA A 219 9.46 34.92 53.89
C ALA A 219 9.10 35.99 54.94
N MET A 220 8.04 36.77 54.69
CA MET A 220 7.52 37.75 55.65
C MET A 220 7.07 37.09 56.96
N LEU A 221 6.35 35.96 56.88
CA LEU A 221 5.92 35.21 58.07
C LEU A 221 7.11 34.68 58.88
N LYS A 222 8.15 34.15 58.22
CA LYS A 222 9.38 33.67 58.88
C LYS A 222 10.10 34.79 59.63
N ASN A 223 10.13 36.00 59.07
CA ASN A 223 10.76 37.15 59.72
C ASN A 223 9.90 37.71 60.89
N ALA A 224 8.57 37.78 60.70
CA ALA A 224 7.64 38.24 61.73
C ALA A 224 7.57 37.32 62.98
N LEU A 225 7.92 36.04 62.84
CA LEU A 225 8.04 35.08 63.95
C LEU A 225 9.32 35.25 64.79
N GLY A 226 10.22 36.16 64.40
CA GLY A 226 11.45 36.49 65.14
C GLY A 226 12.62 35.55 64.86
N GLY A 227 13.83 36.09 64.99
CA GLY A 227 15.11 35.47 64.55
C GLY A 227 15.61 34.26 65.35
N ASN A 228 14.73 33.38 65.84
CA ASN A 228 15.11 32.13 66.48
C ASN A 228 15.04 30.98 65.45
N THR A 229 16.20 30.46 65.03
CA THR A 229 16.37 29.68 63.79
C THR A 229 15.65 28.32 63.77
N THR A 230 15.08 27.87 64.89
CA THR A 230 14.24 26.68 64.98
C THR A 230 12.82 26.91 64.42
N LEU A 231 12.19 28.07 64.67
CA LEU A 231 10.85 28.36 64.14
C LEU A 231 10.86 28.64 62.64
N ALA A 232 11.85 29.39 62.14
CA ALA A 232 11.96 29.73 60.71
C ALA A 232 12.14 28.49 59.81
N ASN A 233 12.60 27.37 60.38
CA ASN A 233 12.72 26.08 59.70
C ASN A 233 11.49 25.17 59.87
N ALA A 234 10.59 25.45 60.82
CA ALA A 234 9.33 24.74 61.00
C ALA A 234 8.22 25.20 60.02
N ALA A 235 8.28 26.46 59.57
CA ALA A 235 7.37 27.01 58.56
C ALA A 235 7.62 26.37 57.18
N ARG A 236 6.87 25.31 56.87
CA ARG A 236 6.95 24.51 55.63
C ARG A 236 5.64 24.60 54.85
N LEU A 237 5.71 25.06 53.59
CA LEU A 237 4.58 25.05 52.67
C LEU A 237 4.14 23.60 52.40
N LEU A 238 2.94 23.23 52.86
CA LEU A 238 2.38 21.88 52.70
C LEU A 238 1.89 21.58 51.27
N GLY A 239 1.71 22.62 50.46
CA GLY A 239 1.32 22.55 49.05
C GLY A 239 0.22 23.56 48.70
N ASN A 240 0.11 23.88 47.41
CA ASN A 240 -0.91 24.82 46.93
C ASN A 240 -2.22 24.05 46.69
N MET A 241 -3.25 24.29 47.52
CA MET A 241 -4.59 23.83 47.20
C MET A 241 -5.20 24.69 46.08
N ALA A 242 -5.69 24.03 45.03
CA ALA A 242 -6.58 24.66 44.06
C ALA A 242 -8.05 24.53 44.51
N MET A 243 -8.92 25.39 43.98
CA MET A 243 -10.36 25.32 44.27
C MET A 243 -10.95 23.92 44.00
N PRO A 244 -11.97 23.49 44.78
CA PRO A 244 -12.73 22.27 44.47
C PRO A 244 -13.50 22.45 43.15
N LYS A 245 -12.93 21.90 42.07
CA LYS A 245 -13.58 21.81 40.75
C LYS A 245 -14.84 20.92 40.85
N GLN A 246 -15.74 21.01 39.87
CA GLN A 246 -16.88 20.07 39.81
C GLN A 246 -16.40 18.62 39.84
N SER A 247 -17.12 17.74 40.54
CA SER A 247 -16.79 16.32 40.61
C SER A 247 -17.07 15.64 39.26
N SER A 248 -16.10 15.70 38.36
CA SER A 248 -16.02 14.80 37.22
C SER A 248 -15.77 13.39 37.73
N LYS A 249 -16.75 12.50 37.59
CA LYS A 249 -16.45 11.06 37.64
C LYS A 249 -15.46 10.77 36.52
N LEU A 250 -14.31 10.18 36.86
CA LEU A 250 -13.36 9.69 35.86
C LEU A 250 -13.99 8.47 35.16
N GLN A 251 -14.82 8.72 34.16
CA GLN A 251 -15.29 7.69 33.24
C GLN A 251 -14.12 7.38 32.30
N LEU A 252 -13.35 6.35 32.68
CA LEU A 252 -12.38 5.69 31.81
C LEU A 252 -13.16 4.97 30.70
N ASP A 253 -13.61 5.73 29.71
CA ASP A 253 -14.34 5.22 28.56
C ASP A 253 -13.39 4.39 27.69
N LEU A 254 -13.89 3.27 27.15
CA LEU A 254 -13.07 2.28 26.46
C LEU A 254 -12.41 2.87 25.20
N SER A 255 -13.02 3.88 24.57
CA SER A 255 -12.40 4.63 23.47
C SER A 255 -11.17 5.44 23.88
N SER A 256 -11.12 5.93 25.12
CA SER A 256 -9.93 6.63 25.65
C SER A 256 -8.80 5.66 26.00
N LEU A 257 -9.13 4.41 26.32
CA LEU A 257 -8.16 3.36 26.66
C LEU A 257 -7.56 2.65 25.43
N LEU A 258 -8.33 2.54 24.34
CA LEU A 258 -7.90 1.91 23.07
C LEU A 258 -6.99 2.81 22.22
N GLY A 259 -7.19 4.13 22.30
CA GLY A 259 -6.41 5.14 21.58
C GLY A 259 -6.54 5.11 20.04
N PRO A 260 -6.01 6.14 19.35
CA PRO A 260 -6.06 6.19 17.89
C PRO A 260 -5.16 5.17 17.20
N LEU A 261 -4.17 4.57 17.88
CA LEU A 261 -3.37 3.47 17.33
C LEU A 261 -4.24 2.25 16.96
N PHE A 262 -5.17 1.85 17.83
CA PHE A 262 -6.04 0.69 17.55
C PHE A 262 -6.93 0.97 16.33
N TYR A 263 -7.54 2.16 16.26
CA TYR A 263 -8.34 2.57 15.11
C TYR A 263 -7.50 2.66 13.83
N THR A 264 -6.25 3.13 13.92
CA THR A 264 -5.30 3.22 12.79
C THR A 264 -5.03 1.84 12.19
N TRP A 265 -4.76 0.82 13.02
CA TRP A 265 -4.60 -0.55 12.54
C TRP A 265 -5.87 -1.08 11.89
N VAL A 266 -7.03 -0.99 12.57
CA VAL A 266 -8.29 -1.56 12.05
C VAL A 266 -8.66 -0.96 10.68
N VAL A 267 -8.59 0.36 10.53
CA VAL A 267 -8.92 1.04 9.26
C VAL A 267 -7.98 0.65 8.12
N GLN A 268 -6.73 0.28 8.41
CA GLN A 268 -5.74 -0.16 7.43
C GLN A 268 -5.76 -1.67 7.09
N MET A 269 -6.46 -2.52 7.87
CA MET A 269 -6.38 -3.99 7.71
C MET A 269 -6.83 -4.54 6.34
N LEU A 270 -7.51 -3.75 5.51
CA LEU A 270 -7.85 -4.11 4.13
C LEU A 270 -6.70 -3.95 3.12
N LEU A 271 -5.67 -3.14 3.42
CA LEU A 271 -4.52 -2.91 2.53
C LEU A 271 -3.78 -4.21 2.16
N PRO A 272 -3.42 -5.11 3.12
CA PRO A 272 -2.86 -6.42 2.79
C PRO A 272 -3.76 -7.25 1.86
N THR A 273 -5.08 -7.22 2.03
CA THR A 273 -6.01 -7.98 1.20
C THR A 273 -6.09 -7.45 -0.23
N PHE A 274 -6.24 -6.13 -0.42
CA PHE A 274 -6.24 -5.52 -1.75
C PHE A 274 -4.93 -5.76 -2.49
N LEU A 275 -3.80 -5.55 -1.81
CA LEU A 275 -2.48 -5.75 -2.40
C LEU A 275 -2.21 -7.23 -2.73
N GLN A 276 -2.61 -8.17 -1.86
CA GLN A 276 -2.50 -9.61 -2.12
C GLN A 276 -3.29 -10.03 -3.37
N LEU A 277 -4.51 -9.54 -3.55
CA LEU A 277 -5.35 -9.88 -4.71
C LEU A 277 -4.77 -9.35 -6.02
N LEU A 278 -4.37 -8.08 -6.06
CA LEU A 278 -3.71 -7.48 -7.23
C LEU A 278 -2.45 -8.24 -7.62
N VAL A 279 -1.59 -8.56 -6.65
CA VAL A 279 -0.33 -9.26 -6.92
C VAL A 279 -0.56 -10.76 -7.20
N TYR A 280 -1.65 -11.38 -6.74
CA TYR A 280 -2.02 -12.75 -7.11
C TYR A 280 -2.45 -12.85 -8.58
N GLU A 281 -3.36 -11.99 -9.05
CA GLU A 281 -3.80 -12.00 -10.47
C GLU A 281 -2.63 -11.73 -11.42
N LYS A 282 -1.71 -10.88 -10.98
CA LYS A 282 -0.45 -10.52 -11.62
C LYS A 282 0.53 -11.69 -11.70
N GLU A 283 0.86 -12.33 -10.56
CA GLU A 283 1.75 -13.51 -10.47
C GLU A 283 1.22 -14.66 -11.33
N LYS A 284 -0.10 -14.92 -11.25
CA LYS A 284 -0.81 -15.95 -12.03
C LYS A 284 -1.10 -15.53 -13.48
N ARG A 285 -0.68 -14.34 -13.93
CA ARG A 285 -0.88 -13.80 -15.29
C ARG A 285 -2.34 -13.70 -15.77
N LEU A 286 -3.31 -13.82 -14.86
CA LEU A 286 -4.76 -13.88 -15.16
C LEU A 286 -5.23 -12.61 -15.89
N ARG A 287 -4.71 -11.44 -15.51
CA ARG A 287 -4.99 -10.18 -16.21
C ARG A 287 -4.58 -10.19 -17.69
N MET A 288 -3.49 -10.85 -18.06
CA MET A 288 -3.11 -10.98 -19.47
C MET A 288 -4.04 -11.94 -20.22
N MET A 289 -4.50 -13.02 -19.57
CA MET A 289 -5.51 -13.91 -20.13
C MET A 289 -6.84 -13.19 -20.39
N MET A 290 -7.32 -12.38 -19.44
CA MET A 290 -8.51 -11.53 -19.61
C MET A 290 -8.35 -10.55 -20.79
N LYS A 291 -7.17 -9.91 -20.89
CA LYS A 291 -6.84 -8.96 -21.95
C LYS A 291 -6.86 -9.62 -23.34
N MET A 292 -6.30 -10.82 -23.47
CA MET A 292 -6.29 -11.59 -24.71
C MET A 292 -7.67 -12.08 -25.15
N HIS A 293 -8.64 -12.12 -24.23
CA HIS A 293 -10.04 -12.43 -24.54
C HIS A 293 -10.90 -11.17 -24.77
N GLY A 294 -10.27 -9.98 -24.85
CA GLY A 294 -10.91 -8.73 -25.26
C GLY A 294 -11.07 -7.67 -24.16
N LEU A 295 -10.64 -7.92 -22.92
CA LEU A 295 -10.78 -6.93 -21.84
C LEU A 295 -9.78 -5.77 -22.00
N GLY A 296 -10.29 -4.56 -22.26
CA GLY A 296 -9.48 -3.34 -22.30
C GLY A 296 -8.95 -2.94 -20.91
N ASP A 297 -7.70 -2.45 -20.84
CA ASP A 297 -7.04 -2.14 -19.56
C ASP A 297 -7.86 -1.20 -18.67
N GLY A 298 -8.42 -0.12 -19.23
CA GLY A 298 -9.21 0.85 -18.47
C GLY A 298 -10.49 0.27 -17.85
N ALA A 299 -11.08 -0.75 -18.47
CA ALA A 299 -12.26 -1.44 -17.93
C ALA A 299 -11.88 -2.34 -16.74
N TYR A 300 -10.73 -3.04 -16.82
CA TYR A 300 -10.17 -3.77 -15.68
C TYR A 300 -9.90 -2.82 -14.50
N TRP A 301 -9.18 -1.72 -14.75
CA TRP A 301 -8.83 -0.74 -13.72
C TRP A 301 -10.09 -0.17 -13.03
N LEU A 302 -11.11 0.24 -13.80
CA LEU A 302 -12.36 0.77 -13.25
C LEU A 302 -13.14 -0.26 -12.43
N VAL A 303 -13.31 -1.48 -12.94
CA VAL A 303 -14.07 -2.53 -12.24
C VAL A 303 -13.39 -2.93 -10.94
N THR A 304 -12.06 -3.12 -10.94
CA THR A 304 -11.30 -3.49 -9.74
C THR A 304 -11.30 -2.35 -8.72
N TYR A 305 -11.18 -1.08 -9.15
CA TYR A 305 -11.28 0.08 -8.25
C TYR A 305 -12.66 0.17 -7.59
N LEU A 306 -13.74 0.07 -8.37
CA LEU A 306 -15.11 0.11 -7.85
C LEU A 306 -15.43 -1.06 -6.91
N TRP A 307 -14.90 -2.25 -7.19
CA TRP A 307 -15.05 -3.42 -6.32
C TRP A 307 -14.37 -3.23 -4.96
N TYR A 308 -13.11 -2.75 -4.94
CA TYR A 308 -12.42 -2.46 -3.69
C TYR A 308 -13.05 -1.27 -2.93
N LEU A 309 -13.54 -0.25 -3.63
CA LEU A 309 -14.26 0.87 -3.02
C LEU A 309 -15.57 0.41 -2.38
N MET A 310 -16.35 -0.47 -3.03
CA MET A 310 -17.57 -1.05 -2.46
C MET A 310 -17.26 -1.88 -1.20
N LEU A 311 -16.27 -2.76 -1.27
CA LEU A 311 -15.82 -3.58 -0.13
C LEU A 311 -15.36 -2.70 1.04
N TYR A 312 -14.59 -1.65 0.77
CA TYR A 312 -14.14 -0.69 1.78
C TYR A 312 -15.31 0.08 2.42
N ILE A 313 -16.29 0.54 1.63
CA ILE A 313 -17.49 1.23 2.14
C ILE A 313 -18.30 0.30 3.06
N VAL A 314 -18.54 -0.94 2.67
CA VAL A 314 -19.24 -1.93 3.52
C VAL A 314 -18.48 -2.17 4.82
N TYR A 315 -17.14 -2.31 4.75
CA TYR A 315 -16.29 -2.49 5.93
C TYR A 315 -16.35 -1.28 6.89
N MET A 316 -16.27 -0.06 6.37
CA MET A 316 -16.38 1.17 7.17
C MET A 316 -17.77 1.35 7.79
N ILE A 317 -18.85 1.02 7.07
CA ILE A 317 -20.21 1.05 7.64
C ILE A 317 -20.32 0.08 8.82
N ILE A 318 -19.83 -1.16 8.68
CA ILE A 318 -19.81 -2.15 9.77
C ILE A 318 -18.98 -1.63 10.96
N PHE A 319 -17.80 -1.06 10.70
CA PHE A 319 -16.91 -0.52 11.73
C PHE A 319 -17.54 0.65 12.52
N ILE A 320 -18.16 1.62 11.84
CA ILE A 320 -18.83 2.77 12.48
C ILE A 320 -20.06 2.30 13.28
N VAL A 321 -20.90 1.44 12.71
CA VAL A 321 -22.10 0.91 13.39
C VAL A 321 -21.73 0.08 14.61
N PHE A 322 -20.70 -0.77 14.51
CA PHE A 322 -20.18 -1.52 15.65
C PHE A 322 -19.60 -0.60 16.73
N GLY A 323 -18.78 0.38 16.36
CA GLY A 323 -18.19 1.34 17.30
C GLY A 323 -19.25 2.16 18.06
N ALA A 324 -20.28 2.63 17.35
CA ALA A 324 -21.43 3.30 17.96
C ALA A 324 -22.27 2.36 18.85
N GLY A 325 -22.45 1.10 18.45
CA GLY A 325 -23.19 0.07 19.20
C GLY A 325 -22.49 -0.38 20.49
N VAL A 326 -21.16 -0.41 20.50
CA VAL A 326 -20.33 -0.60 21.71
C VAL A 326 -20.35 0.63 22.63
N GLY A 327 -20.83 1.79 22.12
CA GLY A 327 -20.99 3.02 22.89
C GLY A 327 -19.79 3.97 22.87
N LEU A 328 -18.78 3.70 22.04
CA LEU A 328 -17.54 4.48 21.95
C LEU A 328 -17.84 5.94 21.58
N GLU A 329 -17.53 6.89 22.48
CA GLU A 329 -17.93 8.29 22.31
C GLU A 329 -17.34 8.96 21.05
N VAL A 330 -16.21 8.48 20.52
CA VAL A 330 -15.63 8.99 19.25
C VAL A 330 -16.62 8.88 18.08
N PHE A 331 -17.30 7.73 17.95
CA PHE A 331 -18.29 7.49 16.89
C PHE A 331 -19.66 8.10 17.22
N ARG A 332 -20.00 8.20 18.52
CA ARG A 332 -21.32 8.66 18.99
C ARG A 332 -21.45 10.17 19.13
N ARG A 333 -20.38 10.89 19.49
CA ARG A 333 -20.36 12.36 19.69
C ARG A 333 -19.99 13.14 18.43
N SER A 334 -19.14 12.59 17.58
CA SER A 334 -18.63 13.27 16.39
C SER A 334 -19.60 13.16 15.22
N ASN A 335 -19.66 14.19 14.38
CA ASN A 335 -20.63 14.26 13.30
C ASN A 335 -20.43 13.14 12.27
N MET A 336 -21.49 12.36 12.00
CA MET A 336 -21.44 11.22 11.08
C MET A 336 -21.00 11.64 9.66
N GLY A 337 -21.32 12.85 9.21
CA GLY A 337 -20.86 13.38 7.92
C GLY A 337 -19.35 13.60 7.87
N VAL A 338 -18.76 14.10 8.96
CA VAL A 338 -17.30 14.29 9.08
C VAL A 338 -16.59 12.92 9.07
N GLN A 339 -17.13 11.94 9.81
CA GLN A 339 -16.61 10.56 9.80
C GLN A 339 -16.67 9.93 8.40
N ILE A 340 -17.83 10.02 7.71
CA ILE A 340 -18.02 9.45 6.38
C ILE A 340 -17.05 10.06 5.36
N ILE A 341 -16.89 11.39 5.35
CA ILE A 341 -15.95 12.07 4.43
C ILE A 341 -14.51 11.64 4.73
N PHE A 342 -14.10 11.64 6.00
CA PHE A 342 -12.75 11.26 6.40
C PHE A 342 -12.39 9.84 5.96
N TYR A 343 -13.23 8.85 6.28
CA TYR A 343 -12.98 7.46 5.91
C TYR A 343 -13.10 7.26 4.38
N PHE A 344 -14.03 7.92 3.70
CA PHE A 344 -14.14 7.83 2.24
C PHE A 344 -12.86 8.34 1.55
N LEU A 345 -12.31 9.49 1.96
CA LEU A 345 -11.06 10.02 1.42
C LEU A 345 -9.89 9.06 1.68
N PHE A 346 -9.74 8.56 2.91
CA PHE A 346 -8.69 7.58 3.22
C PHE A 346 -8.85 6.27 2.41
N GLY A 347 -10.07 5.78 2.21
CA GLY A 347 -10.34 4.58 1.42
C GLY A 347 -9.88 4.71 -0.04
N ASN A 348 -10.21 5.82 -0.70
CA ASN A 348 -9.77 6.09 -2.07
C ASN A 348 -8.24 6.15 -2.16
N ASN A 349 -7.59 6.82 -1.19
CA ASN A 349 -6.14 6.94 -1.07
C ASN A 349 -5.45 5.57 -0.84
N MET A 350 -5.95 4.78 0.11
CA MET A 350 -5.45 3.43 0.41
C MET A 350 -5.57 2.47 -0.80
N ILE A 351 -6.64 2.57 -1.59
CA ILE A 351 -6.80 1.82 -2.84
C ILE A 351 -5.76 2.27 -3.88
N ALA A 352 -5.56 3.57 -4.06
CA ALA A 352 -4.53 4.11 -4.98
C ALA A 352 -3.11 3.68 -4.57
N MET A 353 -2.80 3.73 -3.28
CA MET A 353 -1.54 3.23 -2.72
C MET A 353 -1.38 1.71 -2.93
N ALA A 354 -2.44 0.91 -2.78
CA ALA A 354 -2.42 -0.53 -3.07
C ALA A 354 -2.12 -0.81 -4.55
N PHE A 355 -2.72 -0.06 -5.48
CA PHE A 355 -2.39 -0.15 -6.90
C PHE A 355 -0.93 0.22 -7.19
N MET A 356 -0.42 1.33 -6.63
CA MET A 356 0.99 1.72 -6.76
C MET A 356 1.93 0.62 -6.25
N LEU A 357 1.73 0.15 -5.01
CA LEU A 357 2.54 -0.91 -4.39
C LEU A 357 2.47 -2.22 -5.20
N SER A 358 1.31 -2.53 -5.80
CA SER A 358 1.15 -3.74 -6.62
C SER A 358 2.09 -3.78 -7.83
N SER A 359 2.57 -2.63 -8.32
CA SER A 359 3.56 -2.58 -9.41
C SER A 359 4.92 -3.14 -8.98
N LEU A 360 5.32 -2.96 -7.72
CA LEU A 360 6.65 -3.24 -7.19
C LEU A 360 6.87 -4.74 -6.87
N PHE A 361 5.83 -5.43 -6.37
CA PHE A 361 5.97 -6.82 -5.91
C PHE A 361 5.73 -7.85 -7.01
N SER A 362 6.65 -8.82 -7.15
CA SER A 362 6.52 -9.93 -8.12
C SER A 362 5.74 -11.14 -7.60
N SER A 363 5.59 -11.29 -6.28
CA SER A 363 4.84 -12.41 -5.67
C SER A 363 3.90 -11.96 -4.56
N TYR A 364 2.72 -12.57 -4.46
CA TYR A 364 1.69 -12.17 -3.50
C TYR A 364 2.13 -12.45 -2.05
N ARG A 365 2.95 -13.47 -1.81
CA ARG A 365 3.37 -13.88 -0.46
C ARG A 365 4.24 -12.83 0.22
N THR A 366 5.28 -12.36 -0.47
CA THR A 366 6.16 -11.29 0.04
C THR A 366 5.39 -9.98 0.17
N SER A 367 4.53 -9.68 -0.80
CA SER A 367 3.67 -8.49 -0.78
C SER A 367 2.73 -8.44 0.43
N THR A 368 2.09 -9.57 0.77
CA THR A 368 1.22 -9.70 1.96
C THR A 368 1.99 -9.45 3.25
N VAL A 369 3.18 -10.05 3.41
CA VAL A 369 4.02 -9.87 4.61
C VAL A 369 4.48 -8.41 4.75
N VAL A 370 4.92 -7.78 3.66
CA VAL A 370 5.35 -6.37 3.69
C VAL A 370 4.17 -5.43 3.96
N ALA A 371 2.96 -5.73 3.47
CA ALA A 371 1.76 -4.97 3.79
C ALA A 371 1.40 -5.04 5.28
N PHE A 372 1.40 -6.23 5.89
CA PHE A 372 1.18 -6.34 7.34
C PHE A 372 2.26 -5.62 8.14
N LEU A 373 3.54 -5.75 7.74
CA LEU A 373 4.64 -5.05 8.39
C LEU A 373 4.48 -3.51 8.29
N TYR A 374 4.03 -2.99 7.14
CA TYR A 374 3.70 -1.57 6.97
C TYR A 374 2.57 -1.13 7.92
N VAL A 375 1.47 -1.88 8.02
CA VAL A 375 0.34 -1.54 8.90
C VAL A 375 0.76 -1.52 10.37
N PHE A 376 1.50 -2.53 10.84
CA PHE A 376 1.97 -2.58 12.22
C PHE A 376 3.02 -1.49 12.51
N ALA A 377 4.03 -1.33 11.65
CA ALA A 377 5.10 -0.37 11.84
C ALA A 377 4.59 1.08 11.81
N THR A 378 3.70 1.43 10.88
CA THR A 378 3.17 2.80 10.80
C THR A 378 2.19 3.13 11.92
N GLY A 379 1.44 2.16 12.48
CA GLY A 379 0.67 2.41 13.69
C GLY A 379 1.55 2.72 14.92
N LEU A 380 2.61 1.92 15.14
CA LEU A 380 3.55 2.11 16.25
C LEU A 380 4.39 3.38 16.10
N LEU A 381 4.91 3.65 14.89
CA LEU A 381 5.63 4.88 14.58
C LEU A 381 4.70 6.09 14.66
N GLY A 382 3.40 5.96 14.34
CA GLY A 382 2.42 7.03 14.49
C GLY A 382 2.34 7.49 15.95
N GLU A 383 2.16 6.57 16.90
CA GLU A 383 2.14 6.93 18.32
C GLU A 383 3.47 7.53 18.81
N LEU A 384 4.61 6.94 18.43
CA LEU A 384 5.92 7.42 18.88
C LEU A 384 6.28 8.79 18.29
N LEU A 385 6.01 9.03 17.01
CA LEU A 385 6.36 10.27 16.31
C LEU A 385 5.40 11.41 16.66
N PHE A 386 4.09 11.18 16.68
CA PHE A 386 3.13 12.26 17.01
C PHE A 386 3.30 12.73 18.46
N LYS A 387 3.58 11.82 19.40
CA LYS A 387 3.82 12.20 20.80
C LYS A 387 5.10 13.02 21.01
N THR A 388 6.08 12.93 20.11
CA THR A 388 7.37 13.64 20.26
C THR A 388 7.45 14.90 19.40
N PHE A 389 7.06 14.85 18.13
CA PHE A 389 7.20 15.99 17.22
C PHE A 389 6.14 17.08 17.42
N MET A 390 4.96 16.73 17.96
CA MET A 390 3.87 17.69 18.20
C MET A 390 4.11 18.59 19.43
N GLU A 391 5.11 18.28 20.27
CA GLU A 391 5.55 19.15 21.38
C GLU A 391 6.66 20.14 20.95
N ASP A 392 7.43 19.83 19.90
CA ASP A 392 8.67 20.55 19.56
C ASP A 392 8.67 21.34 18.21
N ASN A 393 8.13 20.82 17.10
CA ASN A 393 8.35 21.43 15.76
C ASN A 393 7.25 21.14 14.70
N GLU A 394 6.46 22.15 14.31
CA GLU A 394 5.45 22.03 13.25
C GLU A 394 6.02 21.68 11.86
N SER A 395 7.16 22.26 11.48
CA SER A 395 7.70 22.18 10.11
C SER A 395 8.09 20.75 9.67
N TRP A 396 8.46 19.87 10.61
CA TRP A 396 8.81 18.48 10.29
C TRP A 396 7.57 17.60 10.15
N MET A 397 6.49 17.94 10.86
CA MET A 397 5.21 17.23 10.85
C MET A 397 4.64 17.11 9.43
N PHE A 398 4.71 18.19 8.65
CA PHE A 398 4.27 18.21 7.24
C PHE A 398 4.95 17.14 6.38
N PHE A 399 6.26 16.89 6.56
CA PHE A 399 6.99 15.88 5.78
C PHE A 399 6.64 14.45 6.18
N VAL A 400 6.34 14.22 7.46
CA VAL A 400 5.90 12.91 7.97
C VAL A 400 4.50 12.56 7.47
N GLU A 401 3.61 13.54 7.32
CA GLU A 401 2.23 13.31 6.85
C GLU A 401 2.09 12.83 5.40
N TRP A 402 3.13 12.88 4.57
CA TRP A 402 3.18 12.27 3.22
C TRP A 402 3.27 10.74 3.21
N VAL A 403 3.15 10.11 4.38
CA VAL A 403 2.86 8.68 4.51
C VAL A 403 1.37 8.55 4.91
N PRO A 404 0.50 7.93 4.09
CA PRO A 404 -0.95 7.93 4.33
C PRO A 404 -1.39 7.41 5.70
N ALA A 405 -0.60 6.53 6.29
CA ALA A 405 -0.83 5.99 7.62
C ALA A 405 -0.63 7.03 8.75
N PHE A 406 0.30 7.97 8.59
CA PHE A 406 0.54 9.05 9.54
C PHE A 406 -0.50 10.17 9.39
N ALA A 407 -0.91 10.50 8.17
CA ALA A 407 -2.08 11.36 7.93
C ALA A 407 -3.38 10.76 8.53
N LEU A 408 -3.61 9.45 8.38
CA LEU A 408 -4.70 8.74 9.06
C LEU A 408 -4.60 8.84 10.59
N TYR A 409 -3.41 8.63 11.16
CA TYR A 409 -3.20 8.75 12.60
C TYR A 409 -3.57 10.16 13.12
N ARG A 410 -3.14 11.23 12.40
CA ARG A 410 -3.53 12.61 12.74
C ARG A 410 -5.04 12.78 12.80
N GLY A 411 -5.76 12.42 11.75
CA GLY A 411 -7.22 12.61 11.72
C GLY A 411 -7.96 11.79 12.78
N LEU A 412 -7.48 10.59 13.12
CA LEU A 412 -8.00 9.79 14.22
C LEU A 412 -7.69 10.40 15.60
N TRP A 413 -6.50 10.97 15.79
CA TRP A 413 -6.12 11.71 17.00
C TRP A 413 -7.00 12.93 17.21
N GLU A 414 -7.20 13.77 16.18
CA GLU A 414 -8.10 14.92 16.20
C GLU A 414 -9.52 14.53 16.62
N MET A 415 -10.13 13.54 15.95
CA MET A 415 -11.49 13.06 16.31
C MET A 415 -11.55 12.51 17.74
N SER A 416 -10.50 11.85 18.22
CA SER A 416 -10.40 11.37 19.60
C SER A 416 -10.39 12.53 20.61
N GLN A 417 -9.57 13.55 20.38
CA GLN A 417 -9.45 14.71 21.28
C GLN A 417 -10.74 15.54 21.33
N TYR A 418 -11.35 15.87 20.19
CA TYR A 418 -12.61 16.61 20.17
C TYR A 418 -13.78 15.80 20.78
N ALA A 419 -13.79 14.47 20.64
CA ALA A 419 -14.77 13.63 21.32
C ALA A 419 -14.55 13.59 22.84
N PHE A 420 -13.30 13.46 23.29
CA PHE A 420 -12.91 13.50 24.71
C PHE A 420 -13.31 14.85 25.34
N LEU A 421 -12.93 15.98 24.73
CA LEU A 421 -13.36 17.31 25.18
C LEU A 421 -14.89 17.47 25.21
N GLY A 422 -15.60 16.89 24.24
CA GLY A 422 -17.07 16.81 24.23
C GLY A 422 -17.65 16.08 25.45
N VAL A 423 -17.01 15.01 25.94
CA VAL A 423 -17.41 14.31 27.17
C VAL A 423 -17.21 15.21 28.40
N TYR A 424 -16.04 15.84 28.55
CA TYR A 424 -15.73 16.67 29.73
C TYR A 424 -16.52 17.98 29.79
N GLN A 425 -16.75 18.63 28.64
CA GLN A 425 -17.50 19.89 28.55
C GLN A 425 -19.02 19.69 28.39
N GLY A 426 -19.49 18.45 28.22
CA GLY A 426 -20.89 18.15 27.92
C GLY A 426 -21.37 18.59 26.54
N SER A 427 -20.44 18.86 25.60
CA SER A 427 -20.75 19.31 24.23
C SER A 427 -20.74 18.16 23.21
N ARG A 428 -20.98 18.47 21.93
CA ARG A 428 -20.77 17.52 20.81
C ARG A 428 -19.28 17.29 20.59
N GLY A 429 -18.93 16.29 19.76
CA GLY A 429 -17.55 15.99 19.37
C GLY A 429 -17.06 16.91 18.26
N LEU A 430 -16.34 16.34 17.28
CA LEU A 430 -15.97 17.08 16.08
C LEU A 430 -17.20 17.32 15.19
N ASP A 431 -17.47 18.57 14.86
CA ASP A 431 -18.59 19.05 14.05
C ASP A 431 -18.06 19.94 12.91
N PHE A 432 -18.79 20.07 11.79
CA PHE A 432 -18.31 20.79 10.60
C PHE A 432 -17.89 22.25 10.86
N ALA A 433 -18.50 22.92 11.84
CA ALA A 433 -18.11 24.28 12.26
C ALA A 433 -16.71 24.30 12.89
N ARG A 434 -16.41 23.32 13.76
CA ARG A 434 -15.14 23.19 14.51
C ARG A 434 -13.94 22.77 13.65
N LEU A 435 -14.18 22.35 12.41
CA LEU A 435 -13.12 22.21 11.40
C LEU A 435 -12.40 23.54 11.10
N SER A 436 -12.93 24.68 11.58
CA SER A 436 -12.35 26.02 11.45
C SER A 436 -11.51 26.45 12.65
N ASP A 437 -11.53 25.69 13.74
CA ASP A 437 -10.92 26.09 15.02
C ASP A 437 -9.39 26.12 14.86
N GLU A 438 -8.74 27.16 15.39
CA GLU A 438 -7.29 27.30 15.33
C GLU A 438 -6.62 26.12 16.08
N GLY A 439 -5.85 25.33 15.34
CA GLY A 439 -5.27 24.05 15.80
C GLY A 439 -5.94 22.78 15.26
N CYS A 440 -7.13 22.84 14.64
CA CYS A 440 -7.79 21.64 14.10
C CYS A 440 -7.13 21.13 12.80
N GLY A 441 -6.29 20.10 12.90
CA GLY A 441 -5.55 19.53 11.77
C GLY A 441 -6.39 18.84 10.70
N MET A 442 -7.66 18.52 10.97
CA MET A 442 -8.52 17.70 10.10
C MET A 442 -8.64 18.25 8.66
N ARG A 443 -8.70 19.57 8.47
CA ARG A 443 -8.76 20.16 7.12
C ARG A 443 -7.48 19.93 6.31
N ALA A 444 -6.31 19.97 6.97
CA ALA A 444 -5.04 19.66 6.32
C ALA A 444 -4.98 18.18 5.91
N THR A 445 -5.39 17.26 6.81
CA THR A 445 -5.47 15.82 6.53
C THR A 445 -6.37 15.50 5.33
N TRP A 446 -7.53 16.15 5.20
CA TRP A 446 -8.40 15.98 4.02
C TRP A 446 -7.74 16.47 2.72
N GLY A 447 -7.02 17.60 2.76
CA GLY A 447 -6.26 18.08 1.61
C GLY A 447 -5.14 17.13 1.19
N ILE A 448 -4.39 16.60 2.16
CA ILE A 448 -3.30 15.64 1.95
C ILE A 448 -3.83 14.36 1.30
N PHE A 449 -4.91 13.75 1.80
CA PHE A 449 -5.50 12.55 1.20
C PHE A 449 -5.89 12.72 -0.28
N VAL A 450 -6.38 13.90 -0.69
CA VAL A 450 -6.74 14.19 -2.09
C VAL A 450 -5.49 14.32 -2.97
N VAL A 451 -4.43 14.96 -2.45
CA VAL A 451 -3.15 15.13 -3.15
C VAL A 451 -2.41 13.79 -3.27
N GLU A 452 -2.31 13.02 -2.19
CA GLU A 452 -1.74 11.67 -2.17
C GLU A 452 -2.47 10.73 -3.14
N TRP A 453 -3.81 10.70 -3.10
CA TRP A 453 -4.63 9.90 -4.01
C TRP A 453 -4.32 10.21 -5.49
N ALA A 454 -4.29 11.49 -5.86
CA ALA A 454 -3.98 11.90 -7.23
C ALA A 454 -2.56 11.47 -7.64
N ILE A 455 -1.58 11.63 -6.74
CA ILE A 455 -0.19 11.24 -6.99
C ILE A 455 -0.04 9.72 -7.12
N PHE A 456 -0.63 8.91 -6.23
CA PHE A 456 -0.54 7.45 -6.31
C PHE A 456 -1.29 6.88 -7.52
N MET A 457 -2.40 7.48 -7.95
CA MET A 457 -3.10 7.08 -9.18
C MET A 457 -2.23 7.33 -10.43
N VAL A 458 -1.62 8.52 -10.55
CA VAL A 458 -0.70 8.85 -11.65
C VAL A 458 0.56 7.98 -11.60
N LEU A 459 1.16 7.83 -10.41
CA LEU A 459 2.39 7.06 -10.22
C LEU A 459 2.17 5.56 -10.43
N GLY A 460 1.05 4.99 -9.96
CA GLY A 460 0.68 3.60 -10.23
C GLY A 460 0.49 3.33 -11.73
N TRP A 461 -0.24 4.21 -12.44
CA TRP A 461 -0.44 4.12 -13.89
C TRP A 461 0.86 4.28 -14.70
N TYR A 462 1.81 5.10 -14.22
CA TYR A 462 3.14 5.24 -14.81
C TYR A 462 4.02 4.01 -14.53
N LEU A 463 4.12 3.59 -13.27
CA LEU A 463 4.97 2.47 -12.84
C LEU A 463 4.57 1.16 -13.51
N GLU A 464 3.28 0.88 -13.68
CA GLU A 464 2.81 -0.34 -14.39
C GLU A 464 3.25 -0.41 -15.86
N GLN A 465 3.41 0.74 -16.54
CA GLN A 465 3.88 0.77 -17.92
C GLN A 465 5.39 0.55 -18.04
N VAL A 466 6.14 0.94 -17.01
CA VAL A 466 7.62 0.97 -17.03
C VAL A 466 8.22 -0.29 -16.39
N LEU A 467 7.72 -0.68 -15.21
CA LEU A 467 8.10 -1.92 -14.55
C LEU A 467 7.32 -3.07 -15.20
N SER A 468 7.99 -3.93 -15.98
CA SER A 468 7.30 -5.09 -16.58
C SER A 468 6.79 -6.03 -15.50
N SER A 469 5.48 -6.04 -15.32
CA SER A 469 4.93 -6.71 -14.15
C SER A 469 3.58 -7.40 -14.40
N GLY A 470 2.82 -7.02 -15.45
CA GLY A 470 1.54 -7.68 -15.75
C GLY A 470 1.01 -7.57 -17.18
N THR A 471 1.84 -7.12 -18.14
CA THR A 471 1.38 -6.71 -19.49
C THR A 471 2.29 -7.16 -20.65
N GLY A 472 3.35 -7.96 -20.37
CA GLY A 472 4.28 -8.52 -21.36
C GLY A 472 5.28 -7.52 -22.00
N ILE A 473 4.81 -6.31 -22.32
CA ILE A 473 5.55 -5.29 -23.08
C ILE A 473 6.14 -4.23 -22.13
N ARG A 474 7.48 -4.05 -22.16
CA ARG A 474 8.20 -2.98 -21.44
C ARG A 474 8.10 -1.67 -22.21
N ARG A 475 7.38 -0.66 -21.71
CA ARG A 475 7.58 0.71 -22.21
C ARG A 475 8.84 1.29 -21.57
N HIS A 476 9.65 1.97 -22.38
CA HIS A 476 10.82 2.69 -21.89
C HIS A 476 10.38 3.77 -20.87
N PRO A 477 11.07 4.02 -19.74
CA PRO A 477 10.66 4.99 -18.73
C PRO A 477 10.29 6.36 -19.32
N LEU A 478 11.17 6.89 -20.19
CA LEU A 478 10.97 8.18 -20.86
C LEU A 478 10.09 8.09 -22.12
N TYR A 479 9.05 7.24 -22.15
CA TYR A 479 8.21 7.07 -23.35
C TYR A 479 7.45 8.35 -23.73
N PHE A 480 7.09 9.18 -22.77
CA PHE A 480 6.42 10.47 -22.98
C PHE A 480 7.31 11.48 -23.76
N LEU A 481 8.62 11.49 -23.49
CA LEU A 481 9.60 12.33 -24.19
C LEU A 481 9.83 11.91 -25.65
N LYS A 482 9.42 10.70 -26.06
CA LYS A 482 9.39 10.30 -27.50
C LYS A 482 8.33 11.06 -28.31
N CYS A 483 7.51 11.90 -27.70
CA CYS A 483 6.67 12.87 -28.44
C CYS A 483 7.52 13.99 -29.08
N CYS A 484 8.62 14.40 -28.43
CA CYS A 484 9.47 15.51 -28.88
C CYS A 484 10.73 15.08 -29.63
N MET A 485 11.12 13.81 -29.55
CA MET A 485 12.12 13.23 -30.47
C MET A 485 11.45 12.97 -31.82
N PRO A 486 12.12 13.22 -32.96
CA PRO A 486 11.57 12.85 -34.27
C PRO A 486 11.35 11.35 -34.31
N ARG A 487 10.08 10.95 -34.39
CA ARG A 487 9.65 9.56 -34.54
C ARG A 487 10.30 9.01 -35.80
N ARG A 488 11.41 8.27 -35.68
CA ARG A 488 12.02 7.52 -36.79
C ARG A 488 10.92 6.63 -37.35
N LYS A 489 10.34 7.02 -38.48
CA LYS A 489 9.43 6.19 -39.25
C LYS A 489 10.22 4.93 -39.59
N ALA A 490 9.79 3.78 -39.07
CA ALA A 490 10.10 2.52 -39.75
C ALA A 490 9.62 2.71 -41.19
N HIS A 491 10.53 2.54 -42.16
CA HIS A 491 10.39 3.20 -43.46
C HIS A 491 9.40 2.44 -44.36
N GLY A 492 8.11 2.71 -44.16
CA GLY A 492 7.06 2.32 -45.11
C GLY A 492 7.23 3.13 -46.39
N GLY A 493 7.85 2.52 -47.41
CA GLY A 493 8.17 3.12 -48.70
C GLY A 493 9.66 3.09 -49.00
N GLY A 494 10.08 2.21 -49.92
CA GLY A 494 11.49 2.03 -50.29
C GLY A 494 11.93 0.57 -50.34
N GLY A 495 11.31 -0.24 -51.20
CA GLY A 495 11.73 -1.63 -51.42
C GLY A 495 13.05 -1.70 -52.20
N GLY A 496 13.98 -2.54 -51.75
CA GLY A 496 15.23 -2.81 -52.47
C GLY A 496 16.35 -3.42 -51.61
N SER A 497 16.80 -4.61 -51.99
CA SER A 497 18.16 -5.13 -51.73
C SER A 497 18.63 -5.52 -50.32
N ASP A 498 17.77 -5.69 -49.30
CA ASP A 498 18.21 -6.35 -48.03
C ASP A 498 17.26 -7.45 -47.50
N SER A 499 16.02 -7.55 -48.00
CA SER A 499 15.17 -8.74 -47.81
C SER A 499 15.69 -9.95 -48.59
N LEU A 500 16.37 -9.69 -49.71
CA LEU A 500 16.85 -10.67 -50.68
C LEU A 500 18.22 -11.29 -50.30
N ARG A 501 18.60 -11.25 -49.02
CA ARG A 501 19.66 -12.12 -48.51
C ARG A 501 19.16 -13.55 -48.50
N LEU A 502 19.48 -14.31 -49.55
CA LEU A 502 19.36 -15.77 -49.55
C LEU A 502 20.03 -16.28 -48.28
N THR A 503 19.27 -16.90 -47.38
CA THR A 503 19.84 -17.58 -46.22
C THR A 503 20.62 -18.78 -46.75
N PRO A 504 21.96 -18.87 -46.61
CA PRO A 504 22.71 -19.93 -47.30
C PRO A 504 22.29 -21.31 -46.79
N GLY A 505 21.79 -22.17 -47.67
CA GLY A 505 21.19 -23.46 -47.32
C GLY A 505 19.67 -23.47 -47.09
N GLU A 506 18.97 -22.35 -47.29
CA GLU A 506 17.50 -22.30 -47.21
C GLU A 506 16.83 -23.17 -48.28
N ARG A 507 15.97 -24.08 -47.81
CA ARG A 507 15.31 -25.08 -48.64
C ARG A 507 14.23 -24.48 -49.53
N GLU A 508 13.95 -25.18 -50.63
CA GLU A 508 13.06 -24.72 -51.70
C GLU A 508 11.62 -24.46 -51.23
N ASP A 509 11.12 -25.23 -50.27
CA ASP A 509 9.80 -25.10 -49.67
C ASP A 509 9.66 -23.85 -48.79
N VAL A 510 10.61 -23.61 -47.89
CA VAL A 510 10.64 -22.38 -47.06
C VAL A 510 10.85 -21.15 -47.94
N ARG A 511 11.67 -21.27 -48.98
CA ARG A 511 11.90 -20.23 -49.98
C ARG A 511 10.63 -19.94 -50.80
N ALA A 512 9.91 -20.97 -51.23
CA ALA A 512 8.65 -20.82 -51.96
C ALA A 512 7.55 -20.20 -51.08
N GLU A 513 7.45 -20.59 -49.81
CA GLU A 513 6.54 -19.93 -48.85
C GLU A 513 6.93 -18.46 -48.63
N ARG A 514 8.21 -18.15 -48.43
CA ARG A 514 8.69 -16.77 -48.30
C ARG A 514 8.33 -15.94 -49.54
N MET A 515 8.63 -16.46 -50.73
CA MET A 515 8.28 -15.83 -52.01
C MET A 515 6.76 -15.64 -52.16
N ARG A 516 5.94 -16.64 -51.79
CA ARG A 516 4.48 -16.57 -51.79
C ARG A 516 3.99 -15.41 -50.91
N VAL A 517 4.52 -15.28 -49.70
CA VAL A 517 4.14 -14.24 -48.72
C VAL A 517 4.66 -12.85 -49.09
N GLU A 518 5.84 -12.76 -49.73
CA GLU A 518 6.42 -11.50 -50.20
C GLU A 518 5.80 -11.02 -51.53
N MET A 519 5.13 -11.90 -52.29
CA MET A 519 4.33 -11.56 -53.47
C MET A 519 2.87 -11.19 -53.17
N LEU A 520 2.33 -11.46 -51.97
CA LEU A 520 0.97 -11.05 -51.61
C LEU A 520 0.83 -9.53 -51.61
N THR A 521 -0.15 -9.03 -52.37
CA THR A 521 -0.62 -7.64 -52.24
C THR A 521 -1.22 -7.39 -50.84
N GLU A 522 -1.34 -6.13 -50.43
CA GLU A 522 -1.93 -5.81 -49.13
C GLU A 522 -3.41 -6.23 -49.02
N GLU A 523 -4.14 -6.28 -50.14
CA GLU A 523 -5.54 -6.75 -50.17
C GLU A 523 -5.62 -8.28 -49.96
N GLU A 524 -4.79 -9.06 -50.66
CA GLU A 524 -4.70 -10.52 -50.46
C GLU A 524 -4.14 -10.88 -49.08
N ALA A 525 -3.22 -10.07 -48.55
CA ALA A 525 -2.68 -10.23 -47.20
C ALA A 525 -3.71 -9.90 -46.12
N ALA A 526 -4.63 -8.97 -46.38
CA ALA A 526 -5.75 -8.66 -45.48
C ALA A 526 -6.89 -9.69 -45.55
N ALA A 527 -7.08 -10.34 -46.70
CA ALA A 527 -8.08 -11.40 -46.88
C ALA A 527 -7.73 -12.71 -46.13
N LYS A 528 -6.46 -12.91 -45.76
CA LYS A 528 -5.98 -14.11 -45.05
C LYS A 528 -6.06 -13.94 -43.53
N PRO A 529 -6.47 -14.98 -42.77
CA PRO A 529 -6.55 -14.90 -41.31
C PRO A 529 -5.24 -14.53 -40.63
N ILE A 530 -4.09 -15.04 -41.11
CA ILE A 530 -2.77 -14.77 -40.52
C ILE A 530 -1.70 -14.69 -41.61
N VAL A 531 -0.96 -13.58 -41.65
CA VAL A 531 0.21 -13.37 -42.52
C VAL A 531 1.37 -12.83 -41.70
N VAL A 532 2.51 -13.51 -41.72
CA VAL A 532 3.71 -13.18 -40.94
C VAL A 532 4.84 -12.84 -41.91
N ARG A 533 5.47 -11.66 -41.76
CA ARG A 533 6.51 -11.14 -42.65
C ARG A 533 7.79 -10.83 -41.88
N ASN A 534 8.79 -11.72 -42.03
CA ASN A 534 10.16 -11.62 -41.49
C ASN A 534 10.22 -11.29 -39.98
N LEU A 535 9.33 -11.91 -39.20
CA LEU A 535 9.15 -11.69 -37.76
C LEU A 535 10.37 -12.22 -36.98
N ARG A 536 10.88 -11.42 -36.03
CA ARG A 536 12.17 -11.67 -35.36
C ARG A 536 12.14 -11.26 -33.89
N LYS A 537 12.77 -12.07 -33.01
CA LYS A 537 12.94 -11.78 -31.58
C LYS A 537 14.38 -11.96 -31.12
N VAL A 538 14.92 -10.88 -30.55
CA VAL A 538 16.17 -10.86 -29.81
C VAL A 538 15.87 -10.50 -28.36
N TYR A 539 16.38 -11.29 -27.42
CA TYR A 539 16.42 -10.92 -26.01
C TYR A 539 17.74 -10.20 -25.71
N PRO A 540 17.71 -9.07 -24.98
CA PRO A 540 18.93 -8.44 -24.50
C PRO A 540 19.65 -9.38 -23.52
N PRO A 541 20.99 -9.33 -23.42
CA PRO A 541 21.70 -10.09 -22.41
C PRO A 541 21.35 -9.56 -21.01
N LEU A 542 21.24 -10.46 -20.04
CA LEU A 542 21.09 -10.08 -18.64
C LEU A 542 22.45 -9.69 -18.04
N ASP A 543 23.45 -10.57 -18.24
CA ASP A 543 24.75 -10.51 -17.53
C ASP A 543 25.91 -10.11 -18.47
N GLY A 544 25.69 -9.14 -19.36
CA GLY A 544 26.71 -8.63 -20.29
C GLY A 544 27.16 -9.58 -21.42
N GLY A 545 26.61 -10.80 -21.48
CA GLY A 545 26.90 -11.79 -22.53
C GLY A 545 26.38 -11.42 -23.94
N LYS A 546 26.45 -12.37 -24.87
CA LYS A 546 25.90 -12.19 -26.23
C LYS A 546 24.35 -12.19 -26.21
N PRO A 547 23.67 -11.32 -26.99
CA PRO A 547 22.21 -11.28 -27.05
C PRO A 547 21.64 -12.57 -27.64
N LYS A 548 20.64 -13.18 -26.98
CA LYS A 548 20.03 -14.44 -27.43
C LYS A 548 18.95 -14.15 -28.48
N VAL A 549 19.24 -14.49 -29.74
CA VAL A 549 18.24 -14.49 -30.82
C VAL A 549 17.38 -15.75 -30.67
N ALA A 550 16.10 -15.58 -30.35
CA ALA A 550 15.17 -16.70 -30.11
C ALA A 550 14.28 -17.00 -31.33
N VAL A 551 14.09 -16.00 -32.19
CA VAL A 551 13.48 -16.14 -33.53
C VAL A 551 14.32 -15.25 -34.45
N ARG A 552 14.94 -15.82 -35.48
CA ARG A 552 15.83 -15.10 -36.42
C ARG A 552 15.03 -14.49 -37.57
N THR A 553 14.16 -15.29 -38.16
CA THR A 553 13.15 -14.89 -39.16
C THR A 553 12.05 -15.94 -39.20
N LEU A 554 10.80 -15.49 -39.26
CA LEU A 554 9.61 -16.29 -39.51
C LEU A 554 8.77 -15.57 -40.56
N THR A 555 8.52 -16.23 -41.68
CA THR A 555 7.68 -15.73 -42.78
C THR A 555 6.79 -16.88 -43.24
N MET A 556 5.47 -16.67 -43.23
CA MET A 556 4.45 -17.69 -43.51
C MET A 556 3.05 -17.06 -43.63
N ALA A 557 2.14 -17.71 -44.35
CA ALA A 557 0.72 -17.35 -44.34
C ALA A 557 -0.17 -18.60 -44.19
N ILE A 558 -1.28 -18.43 -43.46
CA ILE A 558 -2.21 -19.48 -43.09
C ILE A 558 -3.59 -19.14 -43.65
N GLU A 559 -4.22 -20.13 -44.28
CA GLU A 559 -5.53 -19.99 -44.92
C GLU A 559 -6.68 -20.24 -43.92
N ARG A 560 -7.91 -19.86 -44.28
CA ARG A 560 -9.08 -20.08 -43.40
C ARG A 560 -9.53 -21.54 -43.47
N GLY A 561 -9.69 -22.18 -42.31
CA GLY A 561 -9.92 -23.63 -42.19
C GLY A 561 -8.63 -24.45 -42.06
N GLU A 562 -7.46 -23.84 -42.06
CA GLU A 562 -6.17 -24.52 -41.92
C GLU A 562 -5.76 -24.69 -40.45
N CYS A 563 -5.28 -25.88 -40.09
CA CYS A 563 -4.55 -26.14 -38.86
C CYS A 563 -3.05 -26.23 -39.17
N PHE A 564 -2.28 -25.23 -38.73
CA PHE A 564 -0.85 -25.13 -38.96
C PHE A 564 -0.04 -25.56 -37.74
N GLY A 565 0.81 -26.58 -37.91
CA GLY A 565 1.72 -27.06 -36.87
C GLY A 565 3.07 -26.34 -36.88
N LEU A 566 3.54 -25.93 -35.71
CA LEU A 566 4.93 -25.59 -35.43
C LEU A 566 5.55 -26.72 -34.60
N LEU A 567 6.21 -27.66 -35.28
CA LEU A 567 6.95 -28.76 -34.64
C LEU A 567 8.41 -28.35 -34.45
N GLY A 568 8.99 -28.62 -33.29
CA GLY A 568 10.36 -28.21 -32.99
C GLY A 568 10.82 -28.69 -31.61
N PRO A 569 12.15 -28.86 -31.40
CA PRO A 569 12.68 -29.26 -30.11
C PRO A 569 12.46 -28.16 -29.06
N ASN A 570 12.69 -28.50 -27.79
CA ASN A 570 12.61 -27.53 -26.71
C ASN A 570 13.70 -26.44 -26.89
N GLY A 571 13.33 -25.19 -26.61
CA GLY A 571 14.21 -24.04 -26.83
C GLY A 571 14.29 -23.51 -28.27
N ALA A 572 13.72 -24.19 -29.27
CA ALA A 572 13.80 -23.79 -30.69
C ALA A 572 13.14 -22.44 -31.06
N GLY A 573 12.36 -21.86 -30.13
CA GLY A 573 11.68 -20.57 -30.30
C GLY A 573 10.16 -20.67 -30.49
N LYS A 574 9.59 -21.88 -30.62
CA LYS A 574 8.15 -22.18 -30.82
C LYS A 574 7.20 -21.20 -30.08
N SER A 575 7.20 -21.26 -28.75
CA SER A 575 6.34 -20.43 -27.90
C SER A 575 6.75 -18.96 -27.90
N THR A 576 8.00 -18.60 -28.24
CA THR A 576 8.36 -17.18 -28.47
C THR A 576 7.65 -16.62 -29.71
N SER A 577 7.47 -17.43 -30.76
CA SER A 577 6.69 -17.05 -31.94
C SER A 577 5.20 -16.86 -31.62
N ILE A 578 4.54 -17.82 -30.93
CA ILE A 578 3.15 -17.63 -30.47
C ILE A 578 3.04 -16.41 -29.54
N ASN A 579 3.96 -16.23 -28.59
CA ASN A 579 3.93 -15.09 -27.67
C ASN A 579 4.11 -13.73 -28.38
N MET A 580 4.72 -13.68 -29.57
CA MET A 580 4.71 -12.46 -30.40
C MET A 580 3.37 -12.25 -31.11
N LEU A 581 2.84 -13.28 -31.77
CA LEU A 581 1.58 -13.19 -32.51
C LEU A 581 0.37 -12.91 -31.60
N THR A 582 0.42 -13.41 -30.36
CA THR A 582 -0.58 -13.13 -29.30
C THR A 582 -0.32 -11.85 -28.51
N GLY A 583 0.76 -11.10 -28.77
CA GLY A 583 1.05 -9.85 -28.08
C GLY A 583 1.56 -9.96 -26.64
N PHE A 584 1.87 -11.17 -26.14
CA PHE A 584 2.63 -11.37 -24.89
C PHE A 584 4.05 -10.77 -24.96
N LEU A 585 4.63 -10.67 -26.15
CA LEU A 585 5.96 -10.14 -26.42
C LEU A 585 5.96 -9.21 -27.64
N GLU A 586 6.42 -7.98 -27.49
CA GLU A 586 6.67 -7.09 -28.63
C GLU A 586 7.78 -7.68 -29.53
N PRO A 587 7.60 -7.77 -30.86
CA PRO A 587 8.64 -8.25 -31.78
C PRO A 587 9.83 -7.30 -31.83
N SER A 588 11.03 -7.82 -32.13
CA SER A 588 12.23 -6.99 -32.30
C SER A 588 12.34 -6.37 -33.70
N SER A 589 11.79 -7.06 -34.72
CA SER A 589 11.60 -6.56 -36.08
C SER A 589 10.64 -7.49 -36.86
N GLY A 590 10.24 -7.06 -38.06
CA GLY A 590 9.21 -7.73 -38.86
C GLY A 590 7.79 -7.27 -38.49
N SER A 591 6.80 -7.82 -39.16
CA SER A 591 5.37 -7.54 -38.93
C SER A 591 4.51 -8.79 -39.05
N ALA A 592 3.29 -8.74 -38.51
CA ALA A 592 2.28 -9.75 -38.73
C ALA A 592 0.89 -9.10 -38.82
N LEU A 593 0.09 -9.56 -39.77
CA LEU A 593 -1.31 -9.21 -39.96
C LEU A 593 -2.17 -10.37 -39.48
N ILE A 594 -3.23 -10.06 -38.73
CA ILE A 594 -4.25 -11.01 -38.28
C ILE A 594 -5.60 -10.44 -38.70
N GLU A 595 -6.31 -11.09 -39.62
CA GLU A 595 -7.57 -10.60 -40.22
C GLU A 595 -7.43 -9.14 -40.74
N GLY A 596 -6.31 -8.86 -41.43
CA GLY A 596 -5.94 -7.53 -41.93
C GLY A 596 -5.46 -6.51 -40.87
N LEU A 597 -5.37 -6.88 -39.59
CA LEU A 597 -4.95 -6.01 -38.50
C LEU A 597 -3.49 -6.28 -38.10
N ASP A 598 -2.65 -5.24 -38.07
CA ASP A 598 -1.26 -5.36 -37.61
C ASP A 598 -1.16 -5.51 -36.08
N ILE A 599 -0.35 -6.49 -35.64
CA ILE A 599 -0.08 -6.76 -34.22
C ILE A 599 0.59 -5.59 -33.48
N THR A 600 1.38 -4.75 -34.15
CA THR A 600 2.10 -3.66 -33.46
C THR A 600 1.23 -2.43 -33.18
N SER A 601 0.20 -2.21 -34.00
CA SER A 601 -0.64 -1.01 -33.97
C SER A 601 -2.10 -1.25 -33.58
N GLN A 602 -2.67 -2.43 -33.82
CA GLN A 602 -4.11 -2.69 -33.68
C GLN A 602 -4.47 -3.87 -32.75
N MET A 603 -3.52 -4.34 -31.94
CA MET A 603 -3.68 -5.48 -31.01
C MET A 603 -4.99 -5.49 -30.18
N PRO A 604 -5.52 -4.37 -29.64
CA PRO A 604 -6.78 -4.39 -28.90
C PRO A 604 -8.01 -4.86 -29.70
N LYS A 605 -7.99 -4.72 -31.03
CA LYS A 605 -9.02 -5.28 -31.93
C LYS A 605 -8.79 -6.78 -32.14
N ILE A 606 -7.53 -7.19 -32.30
CA ILE A 606 -7.14 -8.59 -32.51
C ILE A 606 -7.58 -9.47 -31.32
N TYR A 607 -7.53 -8.94 -30.09
CA TYR A 607 -8.00 -9.63 -28.87
C TYR A 607 -9.50 -9.97 -28.84
N SER A 608 -10.37 -9.33 -29.64
CA SER A 608 -11.76 -9.81 -29.77
C SER A 608 -11.84 -11.01 -30.72
N LEU A 609 -11.05 -11.02 -31.80
CA LEU A 609 -11.08 -12.03 -32.86
C LEU A 609 -10.33 -13.33 -32.51
N MET A 610 -9.32 -13.29 -31.65
CA MET A 610 -8.45 -14.45 -31.35
C MET A 610 -8.83 -15.22 -30.08
N GLY A 611 -8.52 -16.52 -30.03
CA GLY A 611 -8.55 -17.37 -28.83
C GLY A 611 -7.16 -17.91 -28.49
N VAL A 612 -6.86 -18.16 -27.21
CA VAL A 612 -5.52 -18.60 -26.77
C VAL A 612 -5.61 -19.68 -25.70
N CYS A 613 -4.91 -20.79 -25.90
CA CYS A 613 -4.58 -21.79 -24.89
C CYS A 613 -3.06 -21.74 -24.63
N PRO A 614 -2.58 -21.05 -23.56
CA PRO A 614 -1.15 -20.91 -23.26
C PRO A 614 -0.55 -22.20 -22.66
N GLN A 615 0.78 -22.37 -22.67
CA GLN A 615 1.46 -23.59 -22.17
C GLN A 615 1.18 -23.95 -20.69
N HIS A 616 0.78 -22.98 -19.87
CA HIS A 616 0.37 -23.19 -18.48
C HIS A 616 -1.08 -22.71 -18.29
N ASP A 617 -1.93 -23.52 -17.65
CA ASP A 617 -3.36 -23.22 -17.53
C ASP A 617 -3.62 -22.03 -16.59
N LEU A 618 -3.99 -20.89 -17.17
CA LEU A 618 -4.25 -19.63 -16.47
C LEU A 618 -5.71 -19.57 -15.96
N LEU A 619 -5.98 -20.32 -14.88
CA LEU A 619 -7.31 -20.52 -14.29
C LEU A 619 -7.41 -19.95 -12.87
N TRP A 620 -8.58 -19.42 -12.49
CA TRP A 620 -8.90 -19.09 -11.10
C TRP A 620 -9.23 -20.37 -10.34
N GLU A 621 -8.39 -20.74 -9.36
CA GLU A 621 -8.55 -21.99 -8.61
C GLU A 621 -9.90 -22.07 -7.85
N GLN A 622 -10.49 -20.92 -7.52
CA GLN A 622 -11.73 -20.76 -6.77
C GLN A 622 -13.01 -20.96 -7.60
N LEU A 623 -12.97 -20.70 -8.92
CA LEU A 623 -14.15 -20.72 -9.80
C LEU A 623 -14.41 -22.12 -10.37
N THR A 624 -15.68 -22.43 -10.69
CA THR A 624 -16.07 -23.63 -11.44
C THR A 624 -15.73 -23.52 -12.93
N ALA A 625 -15.71 -24.64 -13.65
CA ALA A 625 -15.50 -24.59 -15.11
C ALA A 625 -16.65 -23.89 -15.85
N GLU A 626 -17.87 -24.01 -15.35
CA GLU A 626 -19.03 -23.28 -15.87
C GLU A 626 -18.88 -21.77 -15.66
N GLU A 627 -18.43 -21.33 -14.49
CA GLU A 627 -18.14 -19.92 -14.19
C GLU A 627 -17.03 -19.34 -15.08
N HIS A 628 -15.95 -20.10 -15.35
CA HIS A 628 -14.90 -19.69 -16.29
C HIS A 628 -15.46 -19.44 -17.70
N LEU A 629 -16.26 -20.38 -18.22
CA LEU A 629 -16.82 -20.29 -19.57
C LEU A 629 -17.91 -19.21 -19.65
N LEU A 630 -18.73 -19.03 -18.61
CA LEU A 630 -19.67 -17.91 -18.48
C LEU A 630 -18.93 -16.56 -18.49
N PHE A 631 -17.78 -16.47 -17.81
CA PHE A 631 -16.95 -15.26 -17.75
C PHE A 631 -16.32 -14.93 -19.11
N TYR A 632 -15.58 -15.86 -19.70
CA TYR A 632 -14.91 -15.62 -21.00
C TYR A 632 -15.89 -15.46 -22.15
N GLY A 633 -17.03 -16.18 -22.14
CA GLY A 633 -18.12 -15.99 -23.11
C GLY A 633 -18.72 -14.57 -23.04
N ARG A 634 -18.89 -14.01 -21.84
CA ARG A 634 -19.33 -12.61 -21.66
C ARG A 634 -18.30 -11.59 -22.12
N LEU A 635 -17.00 -11.83 -21.91
CA LEU A 635 -15.93 -10.97 -22.45
C LEU A 635 -15.95 -10.95 -23.99
N LYS A 636 -16.26 -12.10 -24.62
CA LYS A 636 -16.49 -12.22 -26.08
C LYS A 636 -17.89 -11.75 -26.53
N GLY A 637 -18.68 -11.15 -25.65
CA GLY A 637 -19.95 -10.48 -25.98
C GLY A 637 -21.21 -11.35 -25.95
N LEU A 638 -21.11 -12.67 -25.74
CA LEU A 638 -22.25 -13.59 -25.69
C LEU A 638 -23.18 -13.28 -24.50
N LYS A 639 -24.50 -13.36 -24.72
CA LYS A 639 -25.53 -12.98 -23.72
C LYS A 639 -26.68 -13.99 -23.66
N GLY A 640 -27.42 -13.97 -22.55
CA GLY A 640 -28.66 -14.73 -22.38
C GLY A 640 -28.54 -16.23 -22.71
N ALA A 641 -29.50 -16.75 -23.48
CA ALA A 641 -29.58 -18.16 -23.86
C ALA A 641 -28.43 -18.62 -24.78
N GLU A 642 -27.89 -17.72 -25.61
CA GLU A 642 -26.74 -18.01 -26.48
C GLU A 642 -25.51 -18.36 -25.65
N LEU A 643 -25.24 -17.56 -24.60
CA LEU A 643 -24.15 -17.81 -23.66
C LEU A 643 -24.31 -19.17 -22.96
N SER A 644 -25.48 -19.50 -22.40
CA SER A 644 -25.70 -20.78 -21.72
C SER A 644 -25.58 -21.97 -22.67
N ASN A 645 -26.01 -21.81 -23.92
CA ASN A 645 -25.85 -22.84 -24.95
C ASN A 645 -24.38 -23.03 -25.33
N ALA A 646 -23.63 -21.94 -25.56
CA ALA A 646 -22.20 -21.99 -25.86
C ALA A 646 -21.39 -22.65 -24.73
N VAL A 647 -21.67 -22.29 -23.47
CA VAL A 647 -21.06 -22.92 -22.27
C VAL A 647 -21.40 -24.41 -22.20
N THR A 648 -22.65 -24.79 -22.44
CA THR A 648 -23.10 -26.19 -22.45
C THR A 648 -22.41 -27.00 -23.55
N VAL A 649 -22.27 -26.44 -24.76
CA VAL A 649 -21.58 -27.08 -25.88
C VAL A 649 -20.08 -27.23 -25.60
N ALA A 650 -19.43 -26.19 -25.06
CA ALA A 650 -18.02 -26.22 -24.69
C ALA A 650 -17.72 -27.25 -23.58
N LEU A 651 -18.56 -27.33 -22.53
CA LEU A 651 -18.41 -28.35 -21.48
C LEU A 651 -18.63 -29.78 -22.02
N LYS A 652 -19.51 -29.95 -23.02
CA LYS A 652 -19.75 -31.25 -23.65
C LYS A 652 -18.58 -31.67 -24.54
N SER A 653 -18.08 -30.79 -25.40
CA SER A 653 -16.99 -31.12 -26.34
C SER A 653 -15.74 -31.60 -25.58
N VAL A 654 -15.32 -30.92 -24.52
CA VAL A 654 -14.15 -31.34 -23.73
C VAL A 654 -14.44 -32.39 -22.65
N ASN A 655 -15.59 -33.06 -22.69
CA ASN A 655 -15.98 -34.11 -21.73
C ASN A 655 -15.87 -33.69 -20.24
N LEU A 656 -16.41 -32.51 -19.91
CA LEU A 656 -16.52 -31.96 -18.54
C LEU A 656 -17.98 -31.71 -18.10
N PHE A 657 -18.97 -31.84 -18.99
CA PHE A 657 -20.39 -31.66 -18.66
C PHE A 657 -20.94 -32.77 -17.73
N ASN A 658 -20.54 -34.02 -17.95
CA ASN A 658 -21.10 -35.18 -17.27
C ASN A 658 -20.64 -35.30 -15.80
N GLY A 659 -21.40 -36.02 -14.97
CA GLY A 659 -21.02 -36.33 -13.58
C GLY A 659 -20.88 -35.12 -12.64
N GLY A 660 -21.56 -34.01 -12.97
CA GLY A 660 -21.48 -32.73 -12.24
C GLY A 660 -20.07 -32.14 -12.22
N VAL A 661 -19.21 -32.47 -13.21
CA VAL A 661 -17.81 -32.04 -13.22
C VAL A 661 -17.67 -30.55 -13.49
N GLY A 662 -18.44 -29.99 -14.42
CA GLY A 662 -18.42 -28.55 -14.76
C GLY A 662 -18.67 -27.61 -13.57
N GLN A 663 -19.45 -28.07 -12.59
CA GLN A 663 -19.80 -27.33 -11.37
C GLN A 663 -18.82 -27.54 -10.20
N LYS A 664 -17.72 -28.29 -10.40
CA LYS A 664 -16.63 -28.42 -9.42
C LYS A 664 -15.59 -27.32 -9.68
N GLN A 665 -15.09 -26.71 -8.59
CA GLN A 665 -14.05 -25.67 -8.65
C GLN A 665 -12.75 -26.18 -9.28
N ALA A 666 -12.06 -25.33 -10.05
CA ALA A 666 -10.83 -25.68 -10.77
C ALA A 666 -9.69 -26.14 -9.83
N ARG A 667 -9.67 -25.76 -8.54
CA ARG A 667 -8.73 -26.31 -7.55
C ARG A 667 -8.84 -27.84 -7.40
N LYS A 668 -10.04 -28.40 -7.61
CA LYS A 668 -10.32 -29.85 -7.50
C LYS A 668 -10.08 -30.63 -8.81
N TYR A 669 -9.65 -29.95 -9.88
CA TYR A 669 -9.39 -30.58 -11.18
C TYR A 669 -7.98 -31.18 -11.23
N SER A 670 -7.84 -32.36 -11.84
CA SER A 670 -6.53 -32.89 -12.25
C SER A 670 -5.90 -32.02 -13.34
N GLY A 671 -4.59 -32.17 -13.60
CA GLY A 671 -3.90 -31.44 -14.66
C GLY A 671 -4.61 -31.56 -16.02
N GLY A 672 -4.95 -32.78 -16.44
CA GLY A 672 -5.66 -32.98 -17.71
C GLY A 672 -7.11 -32.47 -17.74
N MET A 673 -7.76 -32.24 -16.60
CA MET A 673 -9.06 -31.56 -16.55
C MET A 673 -8.91 -30.04 -16.65
N LYS A 674 -7.87 -29.46 -16.02
CA LYS A 674 -7.51 -28.04 -16.20
C LYS A 674 -7.13 -27.74 -17.65
N ARG A 675 -6.35 -28.63 -18.26
CA ARG A 675 -5.92 -28.50 -19.66
C ARG A 675 -7.09 -28.51 -20.64
N ARG A 676 -8.02 -29.44 -20.44
CA ARG A 676 -9.28 -29.49 -21.20
C ARG A 676 -10.15 -28.25 -21.01
N LEU A 677 -10.21 -27.68 -19.81
CA LEU A 677 -10.88 -26.38 -19.58
C LEU A 677 -10.18 -25.22 -20.30
N SER A 678 -8.84 -25.17 -20.28
CA SER A 678 -8.04 -24.16 -20.98
C SER A 678 -8.33 -24.17 -22.50
N VAL A 679 -8.41 -25.37 -23.11
CA VAL A 679 -8.81 -25.54 -24.51
C VAL A 679 -10.26 -25.11 -24.76
N ALA A 680 -11.20 -25.47 -23.88
CA ALA A 680 -12.60 -25.01 -24.00
C ALA A 680 -12.72 -23.47 -23.96
N ILE A 681 -11.94 -22.80 -23.12
CA ILE A 681 -11.86 -21.34 -23.07
C ILE A 681 -11.32 -20.77 -24.39
N SER A 682 -10.29 -21.39 -24.98
CA SER A 682 -9.71 -20.91 -26.25
C SER A 682 -10.63 -20.97 -27.47
N PHE A 683 -11.75 -21.71 -27.40
CA PHE A 683 -12.75 -21.80 -28.48
C PHE A 683 -14.07 -21.03 -28.19
N ILE A 684 -14.26 -20.47 -26.99
CA ILE A 684 -15.53 -19.78 -26.66
C ILE A 684 -15.63 -18.39 -27.32
N GLY A 685 -16.84 -17.99 -27.69
CA GLY A 685 -17.07 -16.71 -28.39
C GLY A 685 -16.80 -16.76 -29.91
N ASN A 686 -16.64 -17.95 -30.49
CA ASN A 686 -16.37 -18.17 -31.91
C ASN A 686 -15.20 -17.33 -32.48
N PRO A 687 -13.97 -17.49 -31.95
CA PRO A 687 -12.80 -16.81 -32.49
C PRO A 687 -12.52 -17.23 -33.94
N GLN A 688 -11.99 -16.30 -34.73
CA GLN A 688 -11.58 -16.54 -36.12
C GLN A 688 -10.18 -17.18 -36.20
N VAL A 689 -9.34 -16.89 -35.20
CA VAL A 689 -7.96 -17.37 -35.06
C VAL A 689 -7.77 -18.00 -33.68
N VAL A 690 -7.14 -19.16 -33.59
CA VAL A 690 -6.86 -19.84 -32.31
C VAL A 690 -5.39 -20.23 -32.19
N TYR A 691 -4.77 -19.86 -31.07
CA TYR A 691 -3.39 -20.24 -30.71
C TYR A 691 -3.40 -21.30 -29.62
N LEU A 692 -2.78 -22.45 -29.90
CA LEU A 692 -2.63 -23.57 -28.96
C LEU A 692 -1.14 -23.81 -28.69
N ASP A 693 -0.66 -23.40 -27.51
CA ASP A 693 0.75 -23.56 -27.12
C ASP A 693 0.94 -24.87 -26.32
N GLU A 694 1.39 -25.92 -27.02
CA GLU A 694 1.59 -27.30 -26.54
C GLU A 694 0.38 -27.89 -25.77
N PRO A 695 -0.79 -28.08 -26.42
CA PRO A 695 -2.04 -28.44 -25.74
C PRO A 695 -2.06 -29.87 -25.17
N SER A 696 -1.38 -30.83 -25.80
CA SER A 696 -1.33 -32.24 -25.37
C SER A 696 -0.42 -32.54 -24.16
N THR A 697 0.46 -31.61 -23.79
CA THR A 697 1.50 -31.85 -22.79
C THR A 697 0.91 -32.18 -21.42
N GLY A 698 1.39 -33.28 -20.82
CA GLY A 698 0.88 -33.76 -19.53
C GLY A 698 -0.47 -34.48 -19.57
N LEU A 699 -1.02 -34.76 -20.77
CA LEU A 699 -2.23 -35.58 -20.92
C LEU A 699 -1.91 -37.08 -21.07
N ASP A 700 -2.75 -37.88 -20.42
CA ASP A 700 -2.87 -39.32 -20.71
C ASP A 700 -3.36 -39.55 -22.16
N PRO A 701 -3.09 -40.73 -22.76
CA PRO A 701 -3.42 -41.00 -24.16
C PRO A 701 -4.91 -40.88 -24.51
N ALA A 702 -5.82 -41.12 -23.56
CA ALA A 702 -7.26 -41.00 -23.81
C ALA A 702 -7.70 -39.53 -23.77
N SER A 703 -7.28 -38.75 -22.77
CA SER A 703 -7.51 -37.30 -22.73
C SER A 703 -6.89 -36.59 -23.94
N ARG A 704 -5.74 -37.07 -24.43
CA ARG A 704 -5.07 -36.53 -25.62
C ARG A 704 -5.91 -36.72 -26.89
N ARG A 705 -6.41 -37.92 -27.14
CA ARG A 705 -7.31 -38.19 -28.29
C ARG A 705 -8.59 -37.36 -28.22
N ASN A 706 -9.22 -37.29 -27.04
CA ASN A 706 -10.38 -36.42 -26.81
C ASN A 706 -10.08 -34.93 -27.14
N LEU A 707 -8.88 -34.43 -26.78
CA LEU A 707 -8.47 -33.07 -27.13
C LEU A 707 -8.32 -32.90 -28.65
N TRP A 708 -7.72 -33.87 -29.33
CA TRP A 708 -7.56 -33.84 -30.78
C TRP A 708 -8.90 -33.82 -31.52
N ASP A 709 -9.86 -34.62 -31.09
CA ASP A 709 -11.21 -34.63 -31.67
C ASP A 709 -11.93 -33.28 -31.44
N VAL A 710 -11.72 -32.63 -30.30
CA VAL A 710 -12.22 -31.26 -30.04
C VAL A 710 -11.59 -30.24 -30.99
N VAL A 711 -10.27 -30.27 -31.17
CA VAL A 711 -9.56 -29.34 -32.09
C VAL A 711 -10.02 -29.57 -33.54
N ARG A 712 -10.10 -30.83 -33.98
CA ARG A 712 -10.59 -31.20 -35.31
C ARG A 712 -12.02 -30.71 -35.54
N ALA A 713 -12.93 -30.93 -34.59
CA ALA A 713 -14.32 -30.48 -34.67
C ALA A 713 -14.50 -28.95 -34.53
N ASN A 714 -13.43 -28.20 -34.23
CA ASN A 714 -13.45 -26.73 -34.07
C ASN A 714 -12.57 -26.00 -35.10
N LYS A 715 -12.06 -26.72 -36.10
CA LYS A 715 -11.19 -26.23 -37.17
C LYS A 715 -11.94 -25.46 -38.25
N ASP A 716 -13.12 -25.93 -38.64
CA ASP A 716 -13.84 -25.41 -39.80
C ASP A 716 -14.14 -23.91 -39.68
N GLY A 717 -13.77 -23.15 -40.72
CA GLY A 717 -13.93 -21.69 -40.76
C GLY A 717 -12.92 -20.87 -39.93
N ARG A 718 -12.01 -21.51 -39.17
CA ARG A 718 -11.01 -20.85 -38.32
C ARG A 718 -9.59 -21.12 -38.82
N ALA A 719 -8.63 -20.27 -38.47
CA ALA A 719 -7.21 -20.58 -38.62
C ALA A 719 -6.63 -20.97 -37.26
N ILE A 720 -6.00 -22.15 -37.16
CA ILE A 720 -5.42 -22.65 -35.91
C ILE A 720 -3.91 -22.71 -36.04
N ILE A 721 -3.18 -22.13 -35.08
CA ILE A 721 -1.74 -22.34 -34.91
C ILE A 721 -1.54 -23.23 -33.69
N LEU A 722 -0.85 -24.35 -33.90
CA LEU A 722 -0.52 -25.35 -32.89
C LEU A 722 1.00 -25.45 -32.75
N THR A 723 1.58 -25.12 -31.59
CA THR A 723 2.96 -25.59 -31.30
C THR A 723 2.89 -26.95 -30.63
N THR A 724 3.79 -27.85 -31.01
CA THR A 724 3.95 -29.14 -30.36
C THR A 724 5.39 -29.64 -30.43
N HIS A 725 5.70 -30.65 -29.62
CA HIS A 725 6.89 -31.49 -29.73
C HIS A 725 6.52 -32.95 -30.05
N SER A 726 5.23 -33.27 -30.21
CA SER A 726 4.73 -34.61 -30.56
C SER A 726 4.47 -34.71 -32.07
N MET A 727 5.16 -35.63 -32.73
CA MET A 727 4.97 -35.93 -34.16
C MET A 727 3.61 -36.58 -34.42
N GLU A 728 3.15 -37.45 -33.51
CA GLU A 728 1.81 -38.06 -33.52
C GLU A 728 0.70 -36.99 -33.53
N GLU A 729 0.81 -35.99 -32.65
CA GLU A 729 -0.12 -34.84 -32.64
C GLU A 729 -0.06 -34.03 -33.93
N ALA A 730 1.15 -33.75 -34.43
CA ALA A 730 1.34 -32.97 -35.64
C ALA A 730 0.70 -33.64 -36.87
N GLU A 731 0.88 -34.96 -37.03
CA GLU A 731 0.34 -35.74 -38.15
C GLU A 731 -1.19 -35.94 -38.07
N ILE A 732 -1.76 -35.97 -36.86
CA ILE A 732 -3.19 -36.21 -36.64
C ILE A 732 -4.05 -34.92 -36.70
N LEU A 733 -3.44 -33.75 -36.46
CA LEU A 733 -4.13 -32.46 -36.42
C LEU A 733 -3.79 -31.46 -37.54
N CYS A 734 -2.57 -31.47 -38.09
CA CYS A 734 -2.10 -30.36 -38.94
C CYS A 734 -2.25 -30.68 -40.44
N ASP A 735 -2.80 -29.72 -41.21
CA ASP A 735 -2.83 -29.80 -42.68
C ASP A 735 -1.46 -29.50 -43.28
N ARG A 736 -0.78 -28.52 -42.68
CA ARG A 736 0.56 -28.04 -43.00
C ARG A 736 1.35 -27.93 -41.70
N LEU A 737 2.64 -28.23 -41.79
CA LEU A 737 3.58 -28.30 -40.70
C LEU A 737 4.83 -27.51 -41.07
N GLY A 738 5.28 -26.62 -40.21
CA GLY A 738 6.61 -26.03 -40.24
C GLY A 738 7.50 -26.70 -39.20
N ILE A 739 8.62 -27.30 -39.61
CA ILE A 739 9.64 -27.75 -38.67
C ILE A 739 10.55 -26.56 -38.33
N PHE A 740 10.59 -26.21 -37.05
CA PHE A 740 11.20 -24.99 -36.53
C PHE A 740 12.37 -25.33 -35.61
N VAL A 741 13.58 -24.88 -35.97
CA VAL A 741 14.84 -25.17 -35.27
C VAL A 741 15.67 -23.89 -35.20
N ASP A 742 16.33 -23.62 -34.06
CA ASP A 742 17.26 -22.50 -33.88
C ASP A 742 16.69 -21.12 -34.34
N GLY A 743 15.39 -20.92 -34.07
CA GLY A 743 14.66 -19.70 -34.40
C GLY A 743 14.31 -19.51 -35.89
N GLN A 744 14.34 -20.56 -36.72
CA GLN A 744 14.02 -20.51 -38.16
C GLN A 744 13.15 -21.71 -38.60
N LEU A 745 12.37 -21.51 -39.66
CA LEU A 745 11.75 -22.63 -40.39
C LEU A 745 12.81 -23.36 -41.22
N VAL A 746 12.83 -24.69 -41.11
CA VAL A 746 13.76 -25.60 -41.80
C VAL A 746 13.10 -26.28 -43.00
N CYS A 747 11.82 -26.61 -42.87
CA CYS A 747 10.94 -27.09 -43.95
C CYS A 747 9.48 -26.72 -43.65
N ILE A 748 8.64 -26.70 -44.67
CA ILE A 748 7.20 -26.43 -44.59
C ILE A 748 6.41 -27.23 -45.65
N GLY A 749 5.32 -27.86 -45.25
CA GLY A 749 4.46 -28.65 -46.14
C GLY A 749 3.47 -29.53 -45.38
N ASN A 750 2.69 -30.35 -46.09
CA ASN A 750 1.90 -31.40 -45.44
C ASN A 750 2.84 -32.43 -44.78
N PRO A 751 2.49 -33.04 -43.62
CA PRO A 751 3.28 -34.09 -42.99
C PRO A 751 3.74 -35.21 -43.96
N ARG A 752 2.88 -35.61 -44.91
CA ARG A 752 3.20 -36.63 -45.94
C ARG A 752 4.13 -36.14 -47.04
N GLU A 753 4.07 -34.85 -47.38
CA GLU A 753 5.01 -34.22 -48.32
C GLU A 753 6.39 -34.09 -47.69
N ILE A 754 6.46 -33.75 -46.40
CA ILE A 754 7.71 -33.62 -45.64
C ILE A 754 8.40 -34.98 -45.53
N THR A 755 7.67 -36.06 -45.19
CA THR A 755 8.27 -37.40 -45.14
C THR A 755 8.71 -37.87 -46.53
N SER A 756 7.84 -37.78 -47.54
CA SER A 756 8.15 -38.18 -48.91
C SER A 756 9.36 -37.43 -49.50
N ARG A 757 9.44 -36.11 -49.31
CA ARG A 757 10.50 -35.25 -49.89
C ARG A 757 11.84 -35.37 -49.17
N TYR A 758 11.86 -35.61 -47.86
CA TYR A 758 13.07 -35.46 -47.06
C TYR A 758 13.57 -36.72 -46.35
N ALA A 759 12.79 -37.81 -46.29
CA ALA A 759 13.28 -39.11 -45.84
C ALA A 759 14.46 -39.57 -46.72
N GLY A 760 14.23 -39.71 -48.03
CA GLY A 760 15.23 -40.20 -48.99
C GLY A 760 15.66 -41.65 -48.78
N TYR A 761 14.96 -42.38 -47.90
CA TYR A 761 15.11 -43.82 -47.68
C TYR A 761 13.76 -44.44 -47.32
N LEU A 762 13.65 -45.75 -47.58
CA LEU A 762 12.60 -46.62 -47.06
C LEU A 762 13.11 -47.30 -45.79
N VAL A 763 12.19 -47.62 -44.89
CA VAL A 763 12.45 -48.46 -43.72
C VAL A 763 12.14 -49.90 -44.09
N PHE A 764 13.16 -50.74 -44.13
CA PHE A 764 13.03 -52.17 -44.38
C PHE A 764 13.29 -52.95 -43.09
N THR A 765 12.36 -53.83 -42.73
CA THR A 765 12.49 -54.74 -41.58
C THR A 765 12.46 -56.18 -42.09
N ILE A 766 13.39 -57.01 -41.63
CA ILE A 766 13.43 -58.44 -41.95
C ILE A 766 13.74 -59.27 -40.69
N THR A 767 12.98 -60.32 -40.48
CA THR A 767 13.11 -61.25 -39.36
C THR A 767 13.45 -62.64 -39.89
N VAL A 768 14.55 -63.23 -39.43
CA VAL A 768 15.05 -64.52 -39.94
C VAL A 768 15.21 -65.56 -38.85
N GLY A 769 15.14 -66.84 -39.26
CA GLY A 769 15.43 -67.97 -38.38
C GLY A 769 16.90 -67.98 -37.89
N PRO A 770 17.18 -68.65 -36.76
CA PRO A 770 18.54 -68.75 -36.23
C PRO A 770 19.51 -69.34 -37.28
N GLY A 771 20.76 -68.86 -37.25
CA GLY A 771 21.81 -69.25 -38.20
C GLY A 771 21.74 -68.54 -39.58
N HIS A 772 20.68 -67.80 -39.89
CA HIS A 772 20.53 -67.10 -41.18
C HIS A 772 20.87 -65.59 -41.13
N GLU A 773 21.37 -65.09 -39.99
CA GLU A 773 21.62 -63.66 -39.78
C GLU A 773 22.62 -63.04 -40.78
N ASP A 774 23.73 -63.72 -41.05
CA ASP A 774 24.77 -63.20 -41.93
C ASP A 774 24.38 -63.31 -43.42
N ALA A 775 23.56 -64.31 -43.76
CA ALA A 775 22.90 -64.36 -45.07
C ALA A 775 21.94 -63.19 -45.26
N ALA A 776 21.17 -62.81 -44.24
CA ALA A 776 20.29 -61.64 -44.29
C ALA A 776 21.06 -60.32 -44.43
N LYS A 777 22.18 -60.16 -43.71
CA LYS A 777 23.08 -58.99 -43.83
C LYS A 777 23.68 -58.90 -45.24
N ALA A 778 24.19 -60.00 -45.78
CA ALA A 778 24.75 -60.06 -47.12
C ALA A 778 23.71 -59.79 -48.21
N PHE A 779 22.49 -60.33 -48.06
CA PHE A 779 21.37 -60.10 -48.97
C PHE A 779 20.96 -58.62 -49.03
N VAL A 780 20.83 -57.95 -47.88
CA VAL A 780 20.46 -56.52 -47.85
C VAL A 780 21.59 -55.63 -48.39
N ALA A 781 22.85 -55.94 -48.08
CA ALA A 781 24.01 -55.24 -48.64
C ALA A 781 24.12 -55.43 -50.17
N HIS A 782 23.64 -56.56 -50.71
CA HIS A 782 23.55 -56.79 -52.16
C HIS A 782 22.37 -56.04 -52.80
N MET A 783 21.24 -55.91 -52.08
CA MET A 783 20.07 -55.14 -52.52
C MET A 783 20.34 -53.62 -52.55
N SER A 784 21.04 -53.08 -51.55
CA SER A 784 21.48 -51.69 -51.48
C SER A 784 22.87 -51.59 -50.84
N PRO A 785 23.90 -51.17 -51.59
CA PRO A 785 25.25 -51.02 -51.04
C PRO A 785 25.37 -49.85 -50.05
N ASN A 786 24.47 -48.86 -50.11
CA ASN A 786 24.41 -47.74 -49.16
C ASN A 786 23.39 -47.99 -48.01
N SER A 787 22.91 -49.22 -47.82
CA SER A 787 21.97 -49.56 -46.75
C SER A 787 22.58 -49.39 -45.37
N ARG A 788 21.81 -48.82 -44.43
CA ARG A 788 22.27 -48.55 -43.06
C ARG A 788 21.44 -49.29 -42.04
N LEU A 789 22.05 -50.28 -41.40
CA LEU A 789 21.47 -51.01 -40.26
C LEU A 789 21.23 -50.04 -39.08
N THR A 790 19.99 -49.98 -38.59
CA THR A 790 19.58 -49.13 -37.46
C THR A 790 19.17 -49.91 -36.22
N TYR A 791 18.74 -51.16 -36.36
CA TYR A 791 18.37 -52.03 -35.25
C TYR A 791 18.67 -53.50 -35.60
N ALA A 792 19.18 -54.25 -34.63
CA ALA A 792 19.45 -55.68 -34.74
C ALA A 792 19.21 -56.35 -33.38
N LEU A 793 18.17 -57.17 -33.27
CA LEU A 793 17.87 -57.92 -32.05
C LEU A 793 17.08 -59.20 -32.37
N GLY A 794 17.50 -60.34 -31.83
CA GLY A 794 16.74 -61.61 -31.91
C GLY A 794 16.36 -62.03 -33.33
N GLY A 795 17.31 -62.00 -34.27
CA GLY A 795 17.07 -62.29 -35.68
C GLY A 795 16.26 -61.24 -36.46
N THR A 796 15.82 -60.15 -35.82
CA THR A 796 15.13 -59.02 -36.47
C THR A 796 16.11 -57.90 -36.78
N PHE A 797 16.14 -57.45 -38.04
CA PHE A 797 17.01 -56.39 -38.53
C PHE A 797 16.20 -55.27 -39.18
N LYS A 798 16.48 -54.01 -38.84
CA LYS A 798 15.90 -52.80 -39.46
C LYS A 798 16.98 -52.05 -40.23
N TYR A 799 16.70 -51.70 -41.48
CA TYR A 799 17.60 -50.98 -42.38
C TYR A 799 16.94 -49.72 -42.92
N GLU A 800 17.72 -48.64 -43.03
CA GLU A 800 17.44 -47.51 -43.92
C GLU A 800 17.95 -47.89 -45.32
N LEU A 801 17.04 -48.02 -46.31
CA LEU A 801 17.37 -48.29 -47.72
C LEU A 801 17.20 -47.02 -48.55
N PRO A 802 18.28 -46.36 -49.04
CA PRO A 802 18.16 -45.14 -49.83
C PRO A 802 17.25 -45.28 -51.05
N THR A 803 16.31 -44.35 -51.25
CA THR A 803 15.38 -44.36 -52.40
C THR A 803 16.06 -44.06 -53.74
N ALA A 804 17.35 -43.72 -53.72
CA ALA A 804 18.20 -43.60 -54.91
C ALA A 804 18.83 -44.95 -55.32
N ASP A 805 18.99 -45.89 -54.37
CA ASP A 805 19.56 -47.21 -54.61
C ASP A 805 18.49 -48.21 -55.11
N VAL A 806 17.29 -48.19 -54.49
CA VAL A 806 16.28 -49.25 -54.66
C VAL A 806 14.87 -48.69 -54.85
N SER A 807 14.15 -49.22 -55.84
CA SER A 807 12.71 -48.98 -56.02
C SER A 807 11.87 -49.98 -55.21
N LEU A 808 10.64 -49.60 -54.86
CA LEU A 808 9.75 -50.47 -54.08
C LEU A 808 9.57 -51.86 -54.73
N SER A 809 9.41 -51.92 -56.06
CA SER A 809 9.24 -53.19 -56.80
C SER A 809 10.47 -54.08 -56.69
N ALA A 810 11.69 -53.52 -56.78
CA ALA A 810 12.92 -54.29 -56.66
C ALA A 810 13.06 -54.95 -55.28
N VAL A 811 12.53 -54.34 -54.20
CA VAL A 811 12.47 -54.99 -52.87
C VAL A 811 11.51 -56.18 -52.88
N PHE A 812 10.33 -56.08 -53.50
CA PHE A 812 9.39 -57.21 -53.62
C PHE A 812 9.98 -58.35 -54.45
N ASP A 813 10.61 -58.06 -55.59
CA ASP A 813 11.25 -59.04 -56.45
C ASP A 813 12.43 -59.74 -55.75
N ALA A 814 13.27 -58.98 -55.05
CA ALA A 814 14.37 -59.52 -54.25
C ALA A 814 13.88 -60.36 -53.05
N MET A 815 12.77 -59.98 -52.41
CA MET A 815 12.20 -60.79 -51.32
C MET A 815 11.56 -62.09 -51.81
N ALA A 816 11.09 -62.15 -53.07
CA ALA A 816 10.64 -63.39 -53.69
C ALA A 816 11.80 -64.38 -53.88
N THR A 817 13.01 -63.92 -54.20
CA THR A 817 14.21 -64.78 -54.29
C THR A 817 14.83 -65.09 -52.92
N ALA A 818 14.84 -64.15 -51.97
CA ALA A 818 15.32 -64.40 -50.61
C ALA A 818 14.60 -65.56 -49.93
N LYS A 819 13.28 -65.67 -50.15
CA LYS A 819 12.43 -66.71 -49.55
C LYS A 819 12.79 -68.15 -49.97
N THR A 820 13.53 -68.35 -51.06
CA THR A 820 14.02 -69.68 -51.48
C THR A 820 15.45 -69.96 -51.00
N GLN A 821 16.18 -68.94 -50.53
CA GLN A 821 17.58 -69.04 -50.13
C GLN A 821 17.79 -69.00 -48.60
N MET A 822 16.85 -68.43 -47.85
CA MET A 822 16.97 -68.26 -46.39
C MET A 822 15.61 -68.27 -45.68
N GLN A 823 15.59 -68.74 -44.43
CA GLN A 823 14.37 -68.83 -43.63
C GLN A 823 13.92 -67.45 -43.11
N VAL A 824 13.23 -66.68 -43.97
CA VAL A 824 12.51 -65.46 -43.58
C VAL A 824 11.26 -65.85 -42.79
N LEU A 825 11.13 -65.33 -41.56
CA LEU A 825 9.97 -65.52 -40.69
C LEU A 825 8.92 -64.43 -40.93
N ASP A 826 9.37 -63.18 -41.05
CA ASP A 826 8.54 -62.00 -41.31
C ASP A 826 9.37 -60.91 -42.01
N TRP A 827 8.72 -59.99 -42.73
CA TRP A 827 9.37 -58.81 -43.31
C TRP A 827 8.36 -57.72 -43.68
N GLY A 828 8.83 -56.47 -43.75
CA GLY A 828 8.02 -55.34 -44.18
C GLY A 828 8.83 -54.18 -44.73
N VAL A 829 8.19 -53.37 -45.57
CA VAL A 829 8.69 -52.08 -46.05
C VAL A 829 7.72 -50.99 -45.62
N ALA A 830 8.25 -49.93 -45.00
CA ALA A 830 7.52 -48.74 -44.62
C ALA A 830 8.22 -47.48 -45.16
N ASN A 831 7.47 -46.38 -45.28
CA ASN A 831 8.07 -45.06 -45.43
C ASN A 831 8.65 -44.62 -44.08
N ALA A 832 9.72 -43.82 -44.11
CA ALA A 832 10.27 -43.23 -42.88
C ALA A 832 9.23 -42.31 -42.20
N THR A 833 9.24 -42.28 -40.87
CA THR A 833 8.29 -41.50 -40.08
C THR A 833 8.66 -40.01 -40.04
N LEU A 834 7.69 -39.16 -39.65
CA LEU A 834 7.94 -37.74 -39.41
C LEU A 834 9.00 -37.51 -38.31
N GLU A 835 9.07 -38.41 -37.33
CA GLU A 835 10.08 -38.45 -36.27
C GLU A 835 11.49 -38.75 -36.81
N GLU A 836 11.63 -39.76 -37.66
CA GLU A 836 12.92 -40.10 -38.29
C GLU A 836 13.45 -38.94 -39.15
N VAL A 837 12.56 -38.25 -39.89
CA VAL A 837 12.89 -37.04 -40.66
C VAL A 837 13.25 -35.85 -39.76
N PHE A 838 12.57 -35.69 -38.62
CA PHE A 838 12.89 -34.67 -37.63
C PHE A 838 14.28 -34.91 -37.00
N ILE A 839 14.58 -36.14 -36.58
CA ILE A 839 15.89 -36.54 -36.03
C ILE A 839 17.01 -36.29 -37.04
N LYS A 840 16.76 -36.60 -38.33
CA LYS A 840 17.69 -36.30 -39.43
C LYS A 840 18.03 -34.81 -39.52
N PHE A 841 17.06 -33.91 -39.33
CA PHE A 841 17.30 -32.46 -39.34
C PHE A 841 17.95 -31.94 -38.05
N ALA A 842 17.56 -32.45 -36.88
CA ALA A 842 18.19 -32.08 -35.61
C ALA A 842 19.69 -32.39 -35.63
N ARG A 843 20.06 -33.60 -36.08
CA ARG A 843 21.46 -34.02 -36.28
C ARG A 843 22.20 -33.15 -37.31
N GLN A 844 21.58 -32.81 -38.43
CA GLN A 844 22.19 -31.92 -39.45
C GLN A 844 22.47 -30.50 -38.95
N ILE A 845 21.69 -30.00 -37.99
CA ILE A 845 21.80 -28.63 -37.44
C ILE A 845 22.68 -28.59 -36.17
N GLY A 846 23.10 -29.75 -35.66
CA GLY A 846 23.87 -29.85 -34.41
C GLY A 846 23.04 -29.60 -33.15
N ALA A 847 21.72 -29.78 -33.24
CA ALA A 847 20.83 -29.72 -32.08
C ALA A 847 20.91 -31.05 -31.31
N GLU A 848 21.47 -31.01 -30.10
CA GLU A 848 21.52 -32.16 -29.19
C GLU A 848 20.10 -32.61 -28.82
N THR A 849 19.63 -33.69 -29.45
CA THR A 849 18.47 -34.44 -28.95
C THR A 849 18.92 -35.23 -27.73
N ASN A 850 18.62 -34.70 -26.54
CA ASN A 850 18.68 -35.47 -25.30
C ASN A 850 17.57 -36.52 -25.33
N ASP A 851 17.88 -37.68 -25.89
CA ASP A 851 16.99 -38.84 -25.91
C ASP A 851 16.72 -39.30 -24.46
N GLN A 852 15.44 -39.55 -24.13
CA GLN A 852 14.95 -40.11 -22.86
C GLN A 852 13.87 -41.17 -23.13
#